data_AF-A0A4R4W718-F1
#
_entry.id   AF-A0A4R4W718-F1
#
_cell.length_a   1.000
_cell.length_b   1.000
_cell.length_c   1.000
_cell.angle_alpha   90.00
_cell.angle_beta   90.00
_cell.angle_gamma   90.00
#
_symmetry.space_group_name_H-M   'P 1'
#
loop_
_entity.id
_entity.type
_entity.pdbx_description
1 polymer ?
#
loop_
_entity_poly.entity_id
_entity_poly.type
_entity_poly.pdbx_seq_one_letter_code
_entity_poly.pdbx_strand_id
1 'polypeptide(L)'
;PAYRLAWRPLSLPSPGSGQVLIELRAAGLNFRDLVHAVNLLPGEALEGFYGGFPMGLEGAGVVAAVGPDVTGVRPGDRVMTAQAVGLGTHAVVPAWAMMPLPERMSFTEAATIPMAHLTAHAALRQAAGLRAGETVLVHSGAGGVGLAAIQYGRRLGARVIATAGTRARRDFLRAHGVEHVYDSRCLDFAEQIMELTGGRGVDVVLNSLIGEALIRGMEILAHGGRFIEIGKRDIFADHRLPMRPFGNNTAFIGLDVGTLITQEPDRSARVMAELAAEVTAGRVTPLPHTVYPATRVADAFAAMRHSRHIGKIVVSFGAGDESVLVEAGPRPPGFDPHGTYLVSGGLGGFGAATARWLAARGARHLALVGRRGSDSPEAAGLLRDLGDVGAATHVYAADVSDRAAMSRIVQEARAEGRPLRGVVHAAMHLDDGPIGDLTDDRVAAVLRPKIAGALVLDDVTGQEDLDLFLLYSSVTTTLGHVGQTSYVAANQFLEALARRRRARGLPALAVCLGALAQTGVVARGAGDRLAAFGIEAISPREGFAAIEDMLASGADVAGVGRCDWSRLRQVLPALDRPRMSPVMPASTRQEDVTPEQIARELEAMDAGEVLAYLTEHIPRLLASILQMPAGQIAHDRKLEDYGMDSLMGAQVLASLRHQYGIDIPPMEILRSGGTVADLAGLVLERLRPQAVQDTAPGQ
;
A
#
# COMPACT_ATOMS: atom_id res chain seq x y z
N PRO A 1 8.90 -3.04 15.25
CA PRO A 1 7.86 -3.70 14.42
C PRO A 1 7.45 -2.78 13.26
N ALA A 2 7.15 -3.34 12.08
CA ALA A 2 6.77 -2.53 10.91
C ALA A 2 5.38 -1.87 11.02
N TYR A 3 4.60 -2.22 12.05
CA TYR A 3 3.26 -1.67 12.32
C TYR A 3 2.96 -1.64 13.83
N ARG A 4 1.98 -0.82 14.24
CA ARG A 4 1.36 -0.78 15.57
C ARG A 4 -0.15 -0.95 15.41
N LEU A 5 -0.74 -1.86 16.18
CA LEU A 5 -2.19 -2.03 16.27
C LEU A 5 -2.73 -1.16 17.41
N ALA A 6 -3.82 -0.45 17.17
CA ALA A 6 -4.50 0.38 18.17
C ALA A 6 -6.01 0.29 17.98
N TRP A 7 -6.74 0.25 19.10
CA TRP A 7 -8.21 0.34 19.09
C TRP A 7 -8.64 1.80 18.99
N ARG A 8 -9.58 2.11 18.10
CA ARG A 8 -10.11 3.48 17.91
C ARG A 8 -11.61 3.52 18.23
N PRO A 9 -12.16 4.68 18.67
CA PRO A 9 -13.59 4.82 18.87
C PRO A 9 -14.35 4.58 17.57
N LEU A 10 -15.46 3.84 17.66
CA LEU A 10 -16.40 3.64 16.58
C LEU A 10 -17.66 4.47 16.85
N SER A 11 -17.99 5.40 15.96
CA SER A 11 -19.32 6.01 15.94
C SER A 11 -20.32 4.94 15.52
N LEU A 12 -21.32 4.64 16.34
CA LEU A 12 -22.30 3.59 16.06
C LEU A 12 -23.05 3.91 14.76
N PRO A 13 -22.87 3.09 13.69
CA PRO A 13 -23.53 3.33 12.42
C PRO A 13 -25.00 2.90 12.46
N SER A 14 -25.84 3.54 11.64
CA SER A 14 -27.24 3.12 11.44
C SER A 14 -27.35 2.32 10.14
N PRO A 15 -28.04 1.15 10.13
CA PRO A 15 -28.20 0.36 8.91
C PRO A 15 -29.18 1.04 7.93
N GLY A 16 -28.80 1.13 6.66
CA GLY A 16 -29.67 1.56 5.57
C GLY A 16 -30.57 0.43 5.02
N SER A 17 -31.31 0.70 3.94
CA SER A 17 -32.11 -0.33 3.26
C SER A 17 -31.26 -1.55 2.87
N GLY A 18 -31.78 -2.75 3.10
CA GLY A 18 -31.09 -4.02 2.83
C GLY A 18 -29.90 -4.32 3.75
N GLN A 19 -29.65 -3.52 4.80
CA GLN A 19 -28.51 -3.67 5.70
C GLN A 19 -28.90 -4.06 7.13
N VAL A 20 -27.95 -4.62 7.86
CA VAL A 20 -28.10 -5.09 9.23
C VAL A 20 -26.92 -4.59 10.04
N LEU A 21 -27.19 -4.06 11.23
CA LEU A 21 -26.18 -3.75 12.24
C LEU A 21 -26.01 -4.96 13.15
N ILE A 22 -24.80 -5.49 13.23
CA ILE A 22 -24.43 -6.58 14.14
C ILE A 22 -23.60 -6.02 15.28
N GLU A 23 -23.96 -6.39 16.51
CA GLU A 23 -23.09 -6.32 17.67
C GLU A 23 -22.19 -7.58 17.69
N LEU A 24 -20.94 -7.41 17.29
CA LEU A 24 -19.97 -8.49 17.16
C LEU A 24 -19.54 -9.01 18.54
N ARG A 25 -19.50 -10.33 18.66
CA ARG A 25 -19.02 -11.05 19.85
C ARG A 25 -17.70 -11.76 19.58
N ALA A 26 -17.46 -12.15 18.34
CA ALA A 26 -16.21 -12.74 17.89
C ALA A 26 -15.96 -12.42 16.42
N ALA A 27 -14.69 -12.23 16.04
CA ALA A 27 -14.25 -12.06 14.66
C ALA A 27 -13.14 -13.06 14.32
N GLY A 28 -13.21 -13.64 13.12
CA GLY A 28 -12.20 -14.55 12.61
C GLY A 28 -11.03 -13.79 12.00
N LEU A 29 -9.81 -14.05 12.46
CA LEU A 29 -8.60 -13.52 11.83
C LEU A 29 -8.21 -14.43 10.65
N ASN A 30 -7.91 -13.82 9.52
CA ASN A 30 -7.52 -14.48 8.27
C ASN A 30 -6.10 -14.07 7.86
N PHE A 31 -5.40 -14.93 7.10
CA PHE A 31 -4.04 -14.62 6.63
C PHE A 31 -3.97 -13.30 5.84
N ARG A 32 -5.06 -12.96 5.16
CA ARG A 32 -5.27 -11.68 4.49
C ARG A 32 -5.16 -10.48 5.44
N ASP A 33 -5.64 -10.57 6.68
CA ASP A 33 -5.55 -9.47 7.65
C ASP A 33 -4.09 -9.19 8.04
N LEU A 34 -3.28 -10.24 8.15
CA LEU A 34 -1.83 -10.11 8.35
C LEU A 34 -1.19 -9.44 7.13
N VAL A 35 -1.46 -9.92 5.91
CA VAL A 35 -0.89 -9.36 4.67
C VAL A 35 -1.17 -7.87 4.57
N HIS A 36 -2.38 -7.42 4.93
CA HIS A 36 -2.74 -6.01 5.03
C HIS A 36 -1.92 -5.28 6.10
N ALA A 37 -1.84 -5.81 7.32
CA ALA A 37 -1.13 -5.16 8.43
C ALA A 37 0.38 -4.98 8.22
N VAL A 38 1.01 -5.84 7.41
CA VAL A 38 2.46 -5.76 7.10
C VAL A 38 2.76 -5.24 5.69
N ASN A 39 1.75 -4.78 4.95
CA ASN A 39 1.90 -4.23 3.60
C ASN A 39 2.66 -5.17 2.63
N LEU A 40 2.35 -6.47 2.67
CA LEU A 40 3.06 -7.51 1.91
C LEU A 40 2.64 -7.62 0.43
N LEU A 41 1.66 -6.84 -0.01
CA LEU A 41 1.22 -6.78 -1.41
C LEU A 41 1.33 -5.33 -1.91
N PRO A 42 1.57 -5.11 -3.22
CA PRO A 42 1.54 -3.78 -3.83
C PRO A 42 0.23 -3.03 -3.52
N GLY A 43 0.27 -1.69 -3.48
CA GLY A 43 -0.90 -0.87 -3.15
C GLY A 43 -2.12 -1.13 -4.05
N GLU A 44 -1.91 -1.30 -5.35
CA GLU A 44 -2.96 -1.66 -6.33
C GLU A 44 -3.57 -3.04 -6.04
N ALA A 45 -2.71 -3.99 -5.64
CA ALA A 45 -3.16 -5.31 -5.21
C ALA A 45 -3.95 -5.19 -3.90
N LEU A 46 -3.57 -4.33 -2.95
CA LEU A 46 -4.37 -4.09 -1.74
C LEU A 46 -5.72 -3.40 -2.04
N GLU A 47 -5.77 -2.44 -2.96
CA GLU A 47 -7.04 -1.76 -3.30
C GLU A 47 -7.99 -2.70 -4.08
N GLY A 48 -7.48 -3.44 -5.07
CA GLY A 48 -8.26 -4.39 -5.88
C GLY A 48 -8.63 -5.69 -5.14
N PHE A 49 -7.71 -6.23 -4.33
CA PHE A 49 -7.93 -7.45 -3.54
C PHE A 49 -8.78 -7.20 -2.28
N TYR A 50 -8.74 -5.98 -1.73
CA TYR A 50 -9.47 -5.66 -0.51
C TYR A 50 -10.76 -4.88 -0.74
N GLY A 51 -11.00 -4.33 -1.93
CA GLY A 51 -12.17 -3.50 -2.18
C GLY A 51 -12.29 -2.32 -1.20
N GLY A 52 -11.17 -1.88 -0.62
CA GLY A 52 -11.12 -0.88 0.45
C GLY A 52 -11.62 -1.36 1.83
N PHE A 53 -11.84 -2.67 2.04
CA PHE A 53 -12.35 -3.19 3.31
C PHE A 53 -11.32 -3.15 4.44
N PRO A 54 -11.75 -2.79 5.67
CA PRO A 54 -10.91 -2.90 6.85
C PRO A 54 -10.56 -4.36 7.15
N MET A 55 -9.55 -4.58 8.01
CA MET A 55 -9.21 -5.91 8.54
C MET A 55 -10.44 -6.58 9.18
N GLY A 56 -10.63 -7.88 8.99
CA GLY A 56 -11.75 -8.64 9.54
C GLY A 56 -12.85 -8.89 8.50
N LEU A 57 -12.88 -10.12 8.00
CA LEU A 57 -13.75 -10.55 6.90
C LEU A 57 -14.81 -11.58 7.30
N GLU A 58 -14.90 -11.87 8.59
CA GLU A 58 -15.94 -12.71 9.14
C GLU A 58 -16.12 -12.45 10.63
N GLY A 59 -17.33 -12.69 11.10
CA GLY A 59 -17.63 -12.57 12.51
C GLY A 59 -18.96 -13.18 12.87
N ALA A 60 -19.19 -13.27 14.17
CA ALA A 60 -20.40 -13.77 14.78
C ALA A 60 -20.85 -12.84 15.90
N GLY A 61 -22.15 -12.64 16.03
CA GLY A 61 -22.71 -11.66 16.93
C GLY A 61 -24.23 -11.71 17.01
N VAL A 62 -24.80 -10.63 17.52
CA VAL A 62 -26.25 -10.46 17.68
C VAL A 62 -26.70 -9.31 16.80
N VAL A 63 -27.83 -9.45 16.10
CA VAL A 63 -28.42 -8.36 15.34
C VAL A 63 -28.86 -7.26 16.31
N ALA A 64 -28.31 -6.06 16.17
CA ALA A 64 -28.64 -4.91 17.00
C ALA A 64 -29.75 -4.04 16.36
N ALA A 65 -29.69 -3.87 15.03
CA ALA A 65 -30.70 -3.14 14.27
C ALA A 65 -30.79 -3.64 12.83
N VAL A 66 -31.91 -3.40 12.17
CA VAL A 66 -32.15 -3.77 10.77
C VAL A 66 -32.62 -2.55 9.98
N GLY A 67 -32.27 -2.50 8.70
CA GLY A 67 -32.77 -1.48 7.77
C GLY A 67 -34.27 -1.61 7.50
N PRO A 68 -34.91 -0.56 6.92
CA PRO A 68 -36.37 -0.51 6.76
C PRO A 68 -36.98 -1.68 5.99
N ASP A 69 -36.27 -2.22 4.99
CA ASP A 69 -36.79 -3.24 4.07
C ASP A 69 -36.31 -4.67 4.40
N VAL A 70 -35.65 -4.86 5.55
CA VAL A 70 -35.09 -6.14 5.95
C VAL A 70 -36.11 -6.96 6.76
N THR A 71 -36.52 -8.10 6.22
CA THR A 71 -37.53 -8.99 6.85
C THR A 71 -36.99 -10.37 7.25
N GLY A 72 -35.84 -10.80 6.70
CA GLY A 72 -35.27 -12.13 6.91
C GLY A 72 -34.52 -12.32 8.23
N VAL A 73 -34.19 -11.23 8.93
CA VAL A 73 -33.54 -11.23 10.25
C VAL A 73 -34.12 -10.11 11.10
N ARG A 74 -34.01 -10.21 12.42
CA ARG A 74 -34.59 -9.25 13.38
C ARG A 74 -33.64 -9.00 14.56
N PRO A 75 -33.75 -7.84 15.23
CA PRO A 75 -32.96 -7.55 16.43
C PRO A 75 -33.07 -8.66 17.48
N GLY A 76 -31.92 -9.05 18.05
CA GLY A 76 -31.78 -10.17 18.98
C GLY A 76 -31.39 -11.50 18.32
N ASP A 77 -31.51 -11.64 17.00
CA ASP A 77 -31.10 -12.87 16.31
C ASP A 77 -29.58 -13.09 16.42
N ARG A 78 -29.18 -14.34 16.68
CA ARG A 78 -27.78 -14.75 16.69
C ARG A 78 -27.36 -15.12 15.27
N VAL A 79 -26.33 -14.45 14.77
CA VAL A 79 -25.89 -14.55 13.38
C VAL A 79 -24.39 -14.69 13.24
N MET A 80 -23.96 -15.21 12.10
CA MET A 80 -22.59 -15.16 11.63
C MET A 80 -22.55 -14.74 10.14
N THR A 81 -21.42 -14.23 9.67
CA THR A 81 -21.29 -13.69 8.32
C THR A 81 -19.86 -13.77 7.77
N ALA A 82 -19.73 -13.90 6.46
CA ALA A 82 -18.51 -13.73 5.68
C ALA A 82 -18.59 -12.39 4.92
N GLN A 83 -18.35 -11.30 5.64
CA GLN A 83 -18.37 -9.92 5.13
C GLN A 83 -17.32 -9.10 5.86
N ALA A 84 -17.01 -7.92 5.31
CA ALA A 84 -16.11 -6.96 5.96
C ALA A 84 -16.73 -6.39 7.24
N VAL A 85 -16.57 -7.14 8.33
CA VAL A 85 -17.09 -6.80 9.65
C VAL A 85 -16.11 -5.94 10.45
N GLY A 86 -14.85 -5.83 10.02
CA GLY A 86 -13.85 -5.18 10.83
C GLY A 86 -13.34 -6.09 11.96
N LEU A 87 -12.26 -5.67 12.62
CA LEU A 87 -11.96 -6.08 14.00
C LEU A 87 -12.54 -5.00 14.91
N GLY A 88 -13.78 -5.17 15.34
CA GLY A 88 -14.50 -4.18 16.15
C GLY A 88 -15.75 -4.75 16.81
N THR A 89 -16.43 -3.92 17.59
CA THR A 89 -17.63 -4.34 18.35
C THR A 89 -18.91 -4.28 17.54
N HIS A 90 -18.96 -3.53 16.44
CA HIS A 90 -20.14 -3.38 15.61
C HIS A 90 -19.78 -3.30 14.12
N ALA A 91 -20.65 -3.83 13.27
CA ALA A 91 -20.52 -3.75 11.83
C ALA A 91 -21.88 -3.65 11.13
N VAL A 92 -21.94 -2.84 10.07
CA VAL A 92 -23.07 -2.84 9.14
C VAL A 92 -22.71 -3.72 7.96
N VAL A 93 -23.58 -4.67 7.66
CA VAL A 93 -23.38 -5.65 6.59
C VAL A 93 -24.70 -5.89 5.83
N PRO A 94 -24.64 -6.35 4.58
CA PRO A 94 -25.85 -6.68 3.83
C PRO A 94 -26.66 -7.81 4.48
N ALA A 95 -27.98 -7.68 4.51
CA ALA A 95 -28.89 -8.67 5.10
C ALA A 95 -28.78 -10.04 4.43
N TRP A 96 -28.52 -10.09 3.12
CA TRP A 96 -28.35 -11.34 2.38
C TRP A 96 -27.16 -12.17 2.82
N ALA A 97 -26.19 -11.55 3.50
CA ALA A 97 -24.97 -12.22 3.96
C ALA A 97 -25.14 -12.90 5.34
N MET A 98 -26.33 -12.82 5.95
CA MET A 98 -26.57 -13.34 7.29
C MET A 98 -26.79 -14.85 7.26
N MET A 99 -26.04 -15.57 8.09
CA MET A 99 -26.26 -16.98 8.36
C MET A 99 -26.75 -17.15 9.80
N PRO A 100 -27.78 -17.96 10.04
CA PRO A 100 -28.27 -18.22 11.39
C PRO A 100 -27.20 -18.98 12.20
N LEU A 101 -27.07 -18.62 13.47
CA LEU A 101 -26.16 -19.26 14.40
C LEU A 101 -26.96 -20.25 15.29
N PRO A 102 -26.74 -21.58 15.18
CA PRO A 102 -27.47 -22.57 15.97
C PRO A 102 -27.31 -22.36 17.48
N GLU A 103 -28.38 -22.54 18.27
CA GLU A 103 -28.38 -22.19 19.71
C GLU A 103 -27.21 -22.78 20.51
N ARG A 104 -26.79 -24.01 20.18
CA ARG A 104 -25.72 -24.74 20.89
C ARG A 104 -24.30 -24.31 20.51
N MET A 105 -24.13 -23.50 19.47
CA MET A 105 -22.82 -23.04 19.01
C MET A 105 -22.45 -21.73 19.72
N SER A 106 -21.22 -21.60 20.20
CA SER A 106 -20.72 -20.33 20.74
C SER A 106 -20.39 -19.34 19.61
N PHE A 107 -20.27 -18.05 19.93
CA PHE A 107 -19.86 -17.05 18.93
C PHE A 107 -18.42 -17.27 18.44
N THR A 108 -17.51 -17.74 19.31
CA THR A 108 -16.12 -18.03 18.92
C THR A 108 -16.03 -19.22 17.98
N GLU A 109 -16.83 -20.26 18.20
CA GLU A 109 -16.98 -21.38 17.26
C GLU A 109 -17.59 -20.93 15.93
N ALA A 110 -18.66 -20.14 15.97
CA ALA A 110 -19.33 -19.63 14.79
C ALA A 110 -18.40 -18.76 13.93
N ALA A 111 -17.53 -17.94 14.54
CA ALA A 111 -16.56 -17.11 13.82
C ALA A 111 -15.48 -17.90 13.04
N THR A 112 -15.43 -19.23 13.18
CA THR A 112 -14.50 -20.08 12.42
C THR A 112 -15.05 -20.58 11.08
N ILE A 113 -16.36 -20.43 10.87
CA ILE A 113 -17.08 -21.08 9.77
C ILE A 113 -17.09 -20.22 8.49
N PRO A 114 -17.54 -18.94 8.52
CA PRO A 114 -18.02 -18.26 7.32
C PRO A 114 -17.02 -18.21 6.18
N MET A 115 -15.85 -17.60 6.37
CA MET A 115 -14.90 -17.36 5.29
C MET A 115 -14.18 -18.63 4.85
N ALA A 116 -13.80 -19.48 5.81
CA ALA A 116 -13.10 -20.73 5.51
C ALA A 116 -13.98 -21.70 4.72
N HIS A 117 -15.23 -21.89 5.14
CA HIS A 117 -16.16 -22.78 4.45
C HIS A 117 -16.72 -22.18 3.17
N LEU A 118 -16.95 -20.86 3.10
CA LEU A 118 -17.29 -20.20 1.84
C LEU A 118 -16.19 -20.42 0.80
N THR A 119 -14.92 -20.29 1.19
CA THR A 119 -13.78 -20.53 0.30
C THR A 119 -13.70 -21.99 -0.15
N ALA A 120 -13.81 -22.94 0.79
CA ALA A 120 -13.79 -24.36 0.45
C ALA A 120 -14.96 -24.75 -0.47
N HIS A 121 -16.15 -24.21 -0.23
CA HIS A 121 -17.34 -24.50 -1.03
C HIS A 121 -17.25 -23.88 -2.43
N ALA A 122 -16.83 -22.62 -2.55
CA ALA A 122 -16.59 -21.99 -3.84
C ALA A 122 -15.50 -22.72 -4.64
N ALA A 123 -14.39 -23.09 -3.99
CA ALA A 123 -13.29 -23.80 -4.64
C ALA A 123 -13.68 -25.21 -5.09
N LEU A 124 -14.19 -26.04 -4.19
CA LEU A 124 -14.36 -27.46 -4.45
C LEU A 124 -15.69 -27.76 -5.17
N ARG A 125 -16.78 -27.06 -4.85
CA ARG A 125 -18.08 -27.31 -5.49
C ARG A 125 -18.20 -26.58 -6.82
N GLN A 126 -17.91 -25.28 -6.84
CA GLN A 126 -18.26 -24.43 -7.98
C GLN A 126 -17.14 -24.34 -9.00
N ALA A 127 -15.91 -24.06 -8.55
CA ALA A 127 -14.77 -23.93 -9.46
C ALA A 127 -14.25 -25.29 -9.92
N ALA A 128 -14.03 -26.23 -8.99
CA ALA A 128 -13.50 -27.54 -9.33
C ALA A 128 -14.59 -28.54 -9.75
N GLY A 129 -15.84 -28.38 -9.32
CA GLY A 129 -16.88 -29.38 -9.56
C GLY A 129 -16.53 -30.76 -8.99
N LEU A 130 -15.91 -30.81 -7.80
CA LEU A 130 -15.47 -32.04 -7.13
C LEU A 130 -16.63 -33.04 -7.01
N ARG A 131 -16.35 -34.31 -7.26
CA ARG A 131 -17.32 -35.41 -7.22
C ARG A 131 -16.91 -36.47 -6.19
N ALA A 132 -17.88 -37.26 -5.74
CA ALA A 132 -17.61 -38.44 -4.94
C ALA A 132 -16.65 -39.40 -5.68
N GLY A 133 -15.68 -39.98 -4.97
CA GLY A 133 -14.67 -40.87 -5.53
C GLY A 133 -13.46 -40.19 -6.18
N GLU A 134 -13.53 -38.89 -6.47
CA GLU A 134 -12.36 -38.13 -6.95
C GLU A 134 -11.33 -37.93 -5.83
N THR A 135 -10.06 -37.78 -6.20
CA THR A 135 -8.95 -37.50 -5.29
C THR A 135 -8.62 -36.01 -5.29
N VAL A 136 -8.62 -35.40 -4.11
CA VAL A 136 -8.30 -33.98 -3.91
C VAL A 136 -7.05 -33.82 -3.04
N LEU A 137 -6.09 -33.03 -3.53
CA LEU A 137 -4.94 -32.56 -2.76
C LEU A 137 -5.25 -31.21 -2.13
N VAL A 138 -5.14 -31.11 -0.81
CA VAL A 138 -5.35 -29.87 -0.04
C VAL A 138 -4.03 -29.42 0.57
N HIS A 139 -3.45 -28.36 0.01
CA HIS A 139 -2.27 -27.75 0.61
C HIS A 139 -2.61 -26.96 1.88
N SER A 140 -1.63 -26.84 2.78
CA SER A 140 -1.80 -26.17 4.08
C SER A 140 -2.98 -26.72 4.89
N GLY A 141 -3.18 -28.03 4.88
CA GLY A 141 -4.39 -28.71 5.38
C GLY A 141 -4.75 -28.41 6.83
N ALA A 142 -3.78 -28.07 7.67
CA ALA A 142 -4.00 -27.73 9.09
C ALA A 142 -4.42 -26.26 9.32
N GLY A 143 -4.55 -25.45 8.27
CA GLY A 143 -5.08 -24.07 8.35
C GLY A 143 -6.61 -24.03 8.21
N GLY A 144 -7.21 -22.85 8.38
CA GLY A 144 -8.67 -22.66 8.31
C GLY A 144 -9.31 -23.21 7.03
N VAL A 145 -8.90 -22.70 5.85
CA VAL A 145 -9.44 -23.16 4.56
C VAL A 145 -9.11 -24.64 4.32
N GLY A 146 -7.91 -25.08 4.70
CA GLY A 146 -7.49 -26.48 4.56
C GLY A 146 -8.40 -27.44 5.30
N LEU A 147 -8.72 -27.15 6.57
CA LEU A 147 -9.62 -27.97 7.38
C LEU A 147 -11.07 -27.93 6.85
N ALA A 148 -11.54 -26.77 6.41
CA ALA A 148 -12.87 -26.66 5.78
C ALA A 148 -12.97 -27.48 4.48
N ALA A 149 -11.92 -27.46 3.65
CA ALA A 149 -11.82 -28.24 2.42
C ALA A 149 -11.73 -29.75 2.69
N ILE A 150 -11.00 -30.17 3.72
CA ILE A 150 -10.96 -31.58 4.17
C ILE A 150 -12.35 -32.02 4.64
N GLN A 151 -13.04 -31.23 5.47
CA GLN A 151 -14.41 -31.53 5.89
C GLN A 151 -15.35 -31.66 4.69
N TYR A 152 -15.28 -30.74 3.73
CA TYR A 152 -16.09 -30.77 2.51
C TYR A 152 -15.81 -32.04 1.67
N GLY A 153 -14.54 -32.31 1.35
CA GLY A 153 -14.15 -33.44 0.52
C GLY A 153 -14.56 -34.78 1.14
N ARG A 154 -14.33 -34.97 2.44
CA ARG A 154 -14.72 -36.21 3.13
C ARG A 154 -16.22 -36.41 3.17
N ARG A 155 -16.99 -35.35 3.43
CA ARG A 155 -18.46 -35.41 3.44
C ARG A 155 -19.03 -35.76 2.07
N LEU A 156 -18.40 -35.29 1.00
CA LEU A 156 -18.77 -35.60 -0.37
C LEU A 156 -18.37 -37.03 -0.78
N GLY A 157 -17.46 -37.68 -0.05
CA GLY A 157 -16.90 -38.99 -0.41
C GLY A 157 -15.72 -38.94 -1.37
N ALA A 158 -15.00 -37.81 -1.43
CA ALA A 158 -13.74 -37.69 -2.14
C ALA A 158 -12.57 -38.27 -1.31
N ARG A 159 -11.54 -38.79 -1.98
CA ARG A 159 -10.28 -39.22 -1.35
C ARG A 159 -9.42 -37.97 -1.08
N VAL A 160 -9.23 -37.62 0.19
CA VAL A 160 -8.49 -36.40 0.56
C VAL A 160 -7.04 -36.73 0.89
N ILE A 161 -6.12 -36.05 0.21
CA ILE A 161 -4.69 -35.99 0.51
C ILE A 161 -4.40 -34.57 1.01
N ALA A 162 -3.54 -34.41 2.00
CA ALA A 162 -3.19 -33.08 2.52
C ALA A 162 -1.68 -32.86 2.65
N THR A 163 -1.26 -31.59 2.68
CA THR A 163 0.11 -31.23 3.10
C THR A 163 0.11 -30.29 4.30
N ALA A 164 1.13 -30.40 5.16
CA ALA A 164 1.35 -29.45 6.25
C ALA A 164 2.84 -29.36 6.63
N GLY A 165 3.32 -28.15 6.93
CA GLY A 165 4.77 -27.87 7.04
C GLY A 165 5.46 -28.27 8.34
N THR A 166 4.74 -28.71 9.37
CA THR A 166 5.36 -29.17 10.64
C THR A 166 4.84 -30.55 11.00
N ARG A 167 5.68 -31.39 11.62
CA ARG A 167 5.29 -32.72 12.08
C ARG A 167 4.02 -32.72 12.93
N ALA A 168 3.93 -31.84 13.93
CA ALA A 168 2.75 -31.73 14.80
C ALA A 168 1.44 -31.50 14.02
N ARG A 169 1.47 -30.62 13.01
CA ARG A 169 0.32 -30.38 12.12
C ARG A 169 -0.01 -31.59 11.25
N ARG A 170 0.98 -32.35 10.79
CA ARG A 170 0.75 -33.58 10.02
C ARG A 170 0.12 -34.67 10.87
N ASP A 171 0.62 -34.85 12.09
CA ASP A 171 0.08 -35.82 13.04
C ASP A 171 -1.34 -35.43 13.47
N PHE A 172 -1.61 -34.13 13.64
CA PHE A 172 -2.96 -33.62 13.83
C PHE A 172 -3.90 -34.02 12.68
N LEU A 173 -3.51 -33.79 11.43
CA LEU A 173 -4.34 -34.14 10.27
C LEU A 173 -4.64 -35.65 10.19
N ARG A 174 -3.64 -36.50 10.49
CA ARG A 174 -3.83 -37.97 10.56
C ARG A 174 -4.80 -38.37 11.65
N ALA A 175 -4.66 -37.80 12.84
CA ALA A 175 -5.60 -38.02 13.95
C ALA A 175 -7.03 -37.58 13.62
N HIS A 176 -7.18 -36.61 12.71
CA HIS A 176 -8.47 -36.11 12.21
C HIS A 176 -8.91 -36.81 10.91
N GLY A 177 -8.37 -37.99 10.63
CA GLY A 177 -8.83 -38.92 9.60
C GLY A 177 -8.43 -38.56 8.17
N VAL A 178 -7.33 -37.83 7.98
CA VAL A 178 -6.65 -37.73 6.68
C VAL A 178 -5.59 -38.83 6.60
N GLU A 179 -5.80 -39.80 5.73
CA GLU A 179 -4.92 -40.98 5.63
C GLU A 179 -3.52 -40.62 5.11
N HIS A 180 -3.44 -39.77 4.09
CA HIS A 180 -2.18 -39.39 3.44
C HIS A 180 -1.87 -37.92 3.68
N VAL A 181 -0.78 -37.69 4.42
CA VAL A 181 -0.33 -36.34 4.79
C VAL A 181 1.17 -36.18 4.55
N TYR A 182 1.54 -35.20 3.73
CA TYR A 182 2.92 -34.92 3.30
C TYR A 182 3.45 -33.57 3.80
N ASP A 183 4.76 -33.34 3.68
CA ASP A 183 5.38 -32.07 4.05
C ASP A 183 5.08 -30.98 3.00
N SER A 184 4.58 -29.83 3.43
CA SER A 184 4.31 -28.70 2.53
C SER A 184 5.53 -27.81 2.28
N ARG A 185 6.67 -28.10 2.92
CA ARG A 185 7.93 -27.33 2.78
C ARG A 185 8.96 -28.03 1.90
N CYS A 186 8.68 -29.26 1.48
CA CYS A 186 9.52 -30.05 0.57
C CYS A 186 8.74 -30.26 -0.73
N LEU A 187 9.43 -30.50 -1.84
CA LEU A 187 8.80 -30.76 -3.15
C LEU A 187 8.46 -32.24 -3.36
N ASP A 188 8.99 -33.12 -2.51
CA ASP A 188 8.86 -34.59 -2.56
C ASP A 188 7.39 -35.07 -2.50
N PHE A 189 6.46 -34.22 -2.03
CA PHE A 189 5.04 -34.57 -2.01
C PHE A 189 4.53 -34.97 -3.41
N ALA A 190 5.10 -34.38 -4.48
CA ALA A 190 4.67 -34.68 -5.83
C ALA A 190 4.98 -36.13 -6.22
N GLU A 191 6.21 -36.58 -5.97
CA GLU A 191 6.64 -37.95 -6.25
C GLU A 191 5.88 -38.96 -5.39
N GLN A 192 5.75 -38.66 -4.09
CA GLN A 192 5.03 -39.51 -3.14
C GLN A 192 3.55 -39.69 -3.50
N ILE A 193 2.90 -38.63 -4.02
CA ILE A 193 1.52 -38.70 -4.48
C ILE A 193 1.41 -39.47 -5.80
N MET A 194 2.37 -39.32 -6.72
CA MET A 194 2.39 -40.09 -7.96
C MET A 194 2.56 -41.58 -7.66
N GLU A 195 3.45 -41.95 -6.75
CA GLU A 195 3.61 -43.34 -6.28
C GLU A 195 2.31 -43.87 -5.65
N LEU A 196 1.73 -43.10 -4.73
CA LEU A 196 0.47 -43.46 -4.06
C LEU A 196 -0.71 -43.68 -5.03
N THR A 197 -0.72 -42.94 -6.15
CA THR A 197 -1.80 -42.97 -7.14
C THR A 197 -1.48 -43.86 -8.34
N GLY A 198 -0.39 -44.65 -8.28
CA GLY A 198 0.03 -45.53 -9.37
C GLY A 198 0.34 -44.78 -10.67
N GLY A 199 0.88 -43.56 -10.56
CA GLY A 199 1.22 -42.67 -11.67
C GLY A 199 0.03 -41.88 -12.24
N ARG A 200 -1.18 -42.01 -11.69
CA ARG A 200 -2.38 -41.33 -12.20
C ARG A 200 -2.42 -39.84 -11.82
N GLY A 201 -1.96 -39.49 -10.62
CA GLY A 201 -2.12 -38.15 -10.06
C GLY A 201 -3.49 -37.93 -9.38
N VAL A 202 -3.81 -36.65 -9.14
CA VAL A 202 -5.01 -36.19 -8.42
C VAL A 202 -5.98 -35.44 -9.35
N ASP A 203 -7.27 -35.50 -9.05
CA ASP A 203 -8.31 -34.89 -9.88
C ASP A 203 -8.47 -33.39 -9.58
N VAL A 204 -8.22 -32.99 -8.33
CA VAL A 204 -8.30 -31.59 -7.89
C VAL A 204 -7.11 -31.24 -7.00
N VAL A 205 -6.51 -30.07 -7.23
CA VAL A 205 -5.55 -29.46 -6.28
C VAL A 205 -6.15 -28.16 -5.78
N LEU A 206 -6.27 -28.01 -4.46
CA LEU A 206 -6.53 -26.72 -3.80
C LEU A 206 -5.19 -26.17 -3.30
N ASN A 207 -4.65 -25.19 -4.04
CA ASN A 207 -3.31 -24.68 -3.81
C ASN A 207 -3.28 -23.36 -3.03
N SER A 208 -2.32 -23.29 -2.09
CA SER A 208 -1.94 -22.05 -1.40
C SER A 208 -0.41 -21.89 -1.32
N LEU A 209 0.35 -22.76 -1.97
CA LEU A 209 1.81 -22.73 -2.01
C LEU A 209 2.26 -21.85 -3.19
N ILE A 210 3.51 -21.40 -3.15
CA ILE A 210 4.05 -20.41 -4.08
C ILE A 210 5.22 -20.98 -4.87
N GLY A 211 5.56 -20.36 -6.00
CA GLY A 211 6.76 -20.69 -6.79
C GLY A 211 6.79 -22.15 -7.25
N GLU A 212 7.93 -22.81 -7.09
CA GLU A 212 8.14 -24.17 -7.58
C GLU A 212 7.15 -25.20 -7.01
N ALA A 213 6.71 -25.04 -5.76
CA ALA A 213 5.71 -25.92 -5.16
C ALA A 213 4.35 -25.86 -5.88
N LEU A 214 3.96 -24.69 -6.40
CA LEU A 214 2.78 -24.52 -7.25
C LEU A 214 2.94 -25.34 -8.53
N ILE A 215 4.11 -25.24 -9.18
CA ILE A 215 4.42 -25.97 -10.42
C ILE A 215 4.37 -27.49 -10.20
N ARG A 216 4.99 -27.98 -9.12
CA ARG A 216 4.93 -29.40 -8.74
C ARG A 216 3.50 -29.88 -8.49
N GLY A 217 2.63 -29.03 -7.93
CA GLY A 217 1.21 -29.32 -7.79
C GLY A 217 0.48 -29.45 -9.13
N MET A 218 0.84 -28.66 -10.15
CA MET A 218 0.25 -28.76 -11.49
C MET A 218 0.67 -30.04 -12.22
N GLU A 219 1.91 -30.49 -12.04
CA GLU A 219 2.45 -31.67 -12.73
C GLU A 219 1.80 -32.98 -12.29
N ILE A 220 1.25 -33.03 -11.08
CA ILE A 220 0.59 -34.22 -10.51
C ILE A 220 -0.93 -34.25 -10.77
N LEU A 221 -1.45 -33.36 -11.62
CA LEU A 221 -2.85 -33.41 -12.05
C LEU A 221 -3.07 -34.61 -12.97
N ALA A 222 -4.11 -35.38 -12.67
CA ALA A 222 -4.63 -36.40 -13.56
C ALA A 222 -5.20 -35.77 -14.84
N HIS A 223 -5.46 -36.59 -15.86
CA HIS A 223 -6.18 -36.17 -17.06
C HIS A 223 -7.54 -35.56 -16.68
N GLY A 224 -7.85 -34.37 -17.20
CA GLY A 224 -9.06 -33.62 -16.80
C GLY A 224 -8.98 -32.94 -15.43
N GLY A 225 -7.79 -32.90 -14.81
CA GLY A 225 -7.59 -32.38 -13.46
C GLY A 225 -7.77 -30.86 -13.37
N ARG A 226 -8.18 -30.38 -12.18
CA ARG A 226 -8.48 -28.96 -11.92
C ARG A 226 -7.61 -28.41 -10.80
N PHE A 227 -6.87 -27.36 -11.12
CA PHE A 227 -6.02 -26.64 -10.17
C PHE A 227 -6.70 -25.36 -9.72
N ILE A 228 -7.00 -25.25 -8.43
CA ILE A 228 -7.64 -24.07 -7.82
C ILE A 228 -6.61 -23.29 -7.03
N GLU A 229 -6.20 -22.14 -7.55
CA GLU A 229 -5.24 -21.24 -6.93
C GLU A 229 -5.96 -20.24 -6.03
N ILE A 230 -5.75 -20.33 -4.71
CA ILE A 230 -6.26 -19.33 -3.75
C ILE A 230 -5.16 -18.38 -3.23
N GLY A 231 -3.88 -18.69 -3.50
CA GLY A 231 -2.77 -17.81 -3.26
C GLY A 231 -2.77 -16.62 -4.23
N LYS A 232 -2.16 -15.52 -3.79
CA LYS A 232 -2.19 -14.24 -4.53
C LYS A 232 -0.82 -13.77 -4.96
N ARG A 233 0.23 -14.25 -4.31
CA ARG A 233 1.59 -13.75 -4.51
C ARG A 233 2.06 -13.97 -5.94
N ASP A 234 1.96 -15.18 -6.46
CA ASP A 234 2.39 -15.51 -7.83
C ASP A 234 1.51 -14.82 -8.89
N ILE A 235 0.21 -14.64 -8.62
CA ILE A 235 -0.71 -13.92 -9.51
C ILE A 235 -0.29 -12.46 -9.64
N PHE A 236 -0.07 -11.76 -8.52
CA PHE A 236 0.33 -10.35 -8.54
C PHE A 236 1.79 -10.13 -8.96
N ALA A 237 2.63 -11.17 -8.88
CA ALA A 237 3.99 -11.14 -9.40
C ALA A 237 4.07 -11.48 -10.91
N ASP A 238 2.93 -11.76 -11.56
CA ASP A 238 2.84 -12.17 -12.97
C ASP A 238 3.79 -13.32 -13.33
N HIS A 239 3.87 -14.32 -12.44
CA HIS A 239 4.71 -15.49 -12.68
C HIS A 239 4.18 -16.34 -13.84
N ARG A 240 5.08 -16.80 -14.71
CA ARG A 240 4.72 -17.61 -15.88
C ARG A 240 4.31 -19.02 -15.47
N LEU A 241 3.20 -19.49 -16.05
CA LEU A 241 2.75 -20.88 -15.91
C LEU A 241 3.33 -21.76 -17.03
N PRO A 242 3.78 -22.98 -16.72
CA PRO A 242 4.19 -23.94 -17.74
C PRO A 242 2.99 -24.41 -18.55
N MET A 243 3.13 -24.44 -19.88
CA MET A 243 2.01 -24.81 -20.76
C MET A 243 1.83 -26.33 -20.92
N ARG A 244 2.84 -27.13 -20.60
CA ARG A 244 2.83 -28.59 -20.80
C ARG A 244 1.69 -29.32 -20.06
N PRO A 245 1.34 -29.00 -18.80
CA PRO A 245 0.22 -29.66 -18.10
C PRO A 245 -1.14 -29.55 -18.79
N PHE A 246 -1.38 -28.50 -19.58
CA PHE A 246 -2.66 -28.29 -20.28
C PHE A 246 -2.89 -29.29 -21.41
N GLY A 247 -1.86 -29.99 -21.89
CA GLY A 247 -2.00 -31.10 -22.84
C GLY A 247 -2.81 -32.29 -22.31
N ASN A 248 -3.01 -32.39 -20.99
CA ASN A 248 -3.81 -33.42 -20.33
C ASN A 248 -5.25 -32.98 -20.04
N ASN A 249 -5.80 -32.03 -20.81
CA ASN A 249 -7.13 -31.46 -20.60
C ASN A 249 -7.31 -30.88 -19.18
N THR A 250 -6.25 -30.35 -18.59
CA THR A 250 -6.29 -29.77 -17.25
C THR A 250 -6.82 -28.33 -17.28
N ALA A 251 -7.32 -27.86 -16.14
CA ALA A 251 -7.78 -26.48 -15.95
C ALA A 251 -7.02 -25.81 -14.79
N PHE A 252 -6.71 -24.53 -14.95
CA PHE A 252 -6.16 -23.68 -13.90
C PHE A 252 -7.14 -22.54 -13.62
N ILE A 253 -7.55 -22.39 -12.36
CA ILE A 253 -8.57 -21.43 -11.95
C ILE A 253 -8.04 -20.63 -10.76
N GLY A 254 -7.80 -19.34 -10.98
CA GLY A 254 -7.59 -18.38 -9.88
C GLY A 254 -8.91 -18.09 -9.19
N LEU A 255 -8.97 -18.30 -7.87
CA LEU A 255 -10.15 -18.05 -7.07
C LEU A 255 -9.90 -16.89 -6.09
N ASP A 256 -10.88 -16.00 -6.01
CA ASP A 256 -10.88 -14.91 -5.06
C ASP A 256 -12.28 -14.74 -4.46
N VAL A 257 -12.46 -15.19 -3.23
CA VAL A 257 -13.74 -15.02 -2.54
C VAL A 257 -13.99 -13.55 -2.20
N GLY A 258 -12.93 -12.76 -2.02
CA GLY A 258 -13.06 -11.33 -1.75
C GLY A 258 -13.71 -10.58 -2.91
N THR A 259 -13.26 -10.85 -4.15
CA THR A 259 -13.88 -10.26 -5.34
C THR A 259 -15.22 -10.89 -5.68
N LEU A 260 -15.42 -12.19 -5.42
CA LEU A 260 -16.72 -12.85 -5.58
C LEU A 260 -17.81 -12.12 -4.77
N ILE A 261 -17.49 -11.72 -3.53
CA ILE A 261 -18.40 -11.00 -2.65
C ILE A 261 -18.75 -9.61 -3.18
N THR A 262 -17.79 -8.89 -3.76
CA THR A 262 -17.98 -7.50 -4.19
C THR A 262 -18.50 -7.36 -5.62
N GLN A 263 -18.05 -8.22 -6.53
CA GLN A 263 -18.34 -8.12 -7.96
C GLN A 263 -19.51 -9.02 -8.39
N GLU A 264 -19.80 -10.11 -7.66
CA GLU A 264 -20.88 -11.04 -7.95
C GLU A 264 -21.81 -11.26 -6.73
N PRO A 265 -22.47 -10.21 -6.19
CA PRO A 265 -23.24 -10.29 -4.95
C PRO A 265 -24.38 -11.31 -5.01
N ASP A 266 -25.08 -11.43 -6.14
CA ASP A 266 -26.17 -12.42 -6.31
C ASP A 266 -25.65 -13.86 -6.25
N ARG A 267 -24.47 -14.10 -6.82
CA ARG A 267 -23.82 -15.41 -6.74
C ARG A 267 -23.38 -15.69 -5.32
N SER A 268 -22.74 -14.72 -4.67
CA SER A 268 -22.33 -14.81 -3.26
C SER A 268 -23.50 -15.09 -2.32
N ALA A 269 -24.64 -14.44 -2.54
CA ALA A 269 -25.86 -14.68 -1.77
C ALA A 269 -26.34 -16.13 -1.90
N ARG A 270 -26.31 -16.71 -3.10
CA ARG A 270 -26.63 -18.14 -3.31
C ARG A 270 -25.66 -19.06 -2.58
N VAL A 271 -24.35 -18.79 -2.68
CA VAL A 271 -23.33 -19.62 -2.01
C VAL A 271 -23.48 -19.57 -0.49
N MET A 272 -23.72 -18.38 0.05
CA MET A 272 -23.96 -18.17 1.48
C MET A 272 -25.24 -18.85 1.96
N ALA A 273 -26.32 -18.81 1.19
CA ALA A 273 -27.56 -19.51 1.51
C ALA A 273 -27.37 -21.04 1.52
N GLU A 274 -26.61 -21.60 0.57
CA GLU A 274 -26.24 -23.02 0.58
C GLU A 274 -25.43 -23.37 1.84
N LEU A 275 -24.42 -22.56 2.18
CA LEU A 275 -23.62 -22.78 3.39
C LEU A 275 -24.46 -22.66 4.67
N ALA A 276 -25.38 -21.70 4.75
CA ALA A 276 -26.30 -21.54 5.87
C ALA A 276 -27.17 -22.79 6.07
N ALA A 277 -27.65 -23.40 4.98
CA ALA A 277 -28.42 -24.64 5.04
C ALA A 277 -27.56 -25.81 5.55
N GLU A 278 -26.30 -25.90 5.13
CA GLU A 278 -25.35 -26.92 5.61
C GLU A 278 -25.02 -26.79 7.10
N VAL A 279 -24.87 -25.55 7.59
CA VAL A 279 -24.67 -25.26 9.01
C VAL A 279 -25.91 -25.62 9.82
N THR A 280 -27.10 -25.19 9.36
CA THR A 280 -28.37 -25.49 10.03
C THR A 280 -28.62 -27.00 10.10
N ALA A 281 -28.23 -27.75 9.07
CA ALA A 281 -28.32 -29.20 9.03
C ALA A 281 -27.24 -29.92 9.86
N GLY A 282 -26.32 -29.21 10.52
CA GLY A 282 -25.24 -29.79 11.31
C GLY A 282 -24.17 -30.51 10.48
N ARG A 283 -24.11 -30.27 9.17
CA ARG A 283 -23.14 -30.88 8.25
C ARG A 283 -21.81 -30.13 8.17
N VAL A 284 -21.82 -28.87 8.62
CA VAL A 284 -20.63 -28.04 8.81
C VAL A 284 -20.39 -27.87 10.30
N THR A 285 -19.17 -28.14 10.73
CA THR A 285 -18.77 -28.08 12.14
C THR A 285 -17.73 -26.98 12.36
N PRO A 286 -17.69 -26.35 13.54
CA PRO A 286 -16.66 -25.37 13.87
C PRO A 286 -15.25 -25.93 13.66
N LEU A 287 -14.34 -25.09 13.18
CA LEU A 287 -12.95 -25.47 13.02
C LEU A 287 -12.22 -25.39 14.39
N PRO A 288 -11.18 -26.21 14.61
CA PRO A 288 -10.22 -25.98 15.68
C PRO A 288 -9.76 -24.52 15.69
N HIS A 289 -9.70 -23.89 16.85
CA HIS A 289 -9.36 -22.48 16.92
C HIS A 289 -8.66 -22.09 18.22
N THR A 290 -7.98 -20.95 18.19
CA THR A 290 -7.40 -20.30 19.36
C THR A 290 -8.04 -18.93 19.54
N VAL A 291 -8.57 -18.68 20.73
CA VAL A 291 -9.25 -17.42 21.07
C VAL A 291 -8.26 -16.48 21.74
N TYR A 292 -8.24 -15.23 21.29
CA TYR A 292 -7.54 -14.12 21.92
C TYR A 292 -8.57 -13.05 22.29
N PRO A 293 -8.58 -12.52 23.52
CA PRO A 293 -9.39 -11.35 23.83
C PRO A 293 -8.88 -10.13 23.04
N ALA A 294 -9.76 -9.16 22.79
CA ALA A 294 -9.42 -7.93 22.09
C ALA A 294 -8.19 -7.19 22.69
N THR A 295 -7.96 -7.30 24.01
CA THR A 295 -6.77 -6.76 24.68
C THR A 295 -5.46 -7.38 24.21
N ARG A 296 -5.49 -8.61 23.69
CA ARG A 296 -4.32 -9.35 23.18
C ARG A 296 -4.33 -9.52 21.67
N VAL A 297 -4.93 -8.58 20.93
CA VAL A 297 -4.94 -8.61 19.46
C VAL A 297 -3.53 -8.67 18.86
N ALA A 298 -2.53 -8.02 19.48
CA ALA A 298 -1.15 -8.10 19.04
C ALA A 298 -0.60 -9.54 19.09
N ASP A 299 -0.94 -10.32 20.11
CA ASP A 299 -0.55 -11.72 20.24
C ASP A 299 -1.22 -12.60 19.18
N ALA A 300 -2.49 -12.28 18.83
CA ALA A 300 -3.21 -12.96 17.76
C ALA A 300 -2.50 -12.79 16.41
N PHE A 301 -2.12 -11.55 16.07
CA PHE A 301 -1.34 -11.26 14.85
C PHE A 301 0.05 -11.90 14.88
N ALA A 302 0.72 -11.91 16.03
CA ALA A 302 2.02 -12.57 16.18
C ALA A 302 1.91 -14.10 16.00
N ALA A 303 0.87 -14.73 16.55
CA ALA A 303 0.61 -16.16 16.39
C ALA A 303 0.32 -16.54 14.92
N MET A 304 -0.38 -15.67 14.19
CA MET A 304 -0.59 -15.82 12.76
C MET A 304 0.72 -15.69 11.97
N ARG A 305 1.51 -14.64 12.23
CA ARG A 305 2.79 -14.36 11.54
C ARG A 305 3.77 -15.53 11.61
N HIS A 306 3.87 -16.16 12.78
CA HIS A 306 4.76 -17.31 12.96
C HIS A 306 4.16 -18.63 12.50
N SER A 307 2.93 -18.63 11.95
CA SER A 307 2.21 -19.84 11.52
C SER A 307 2.23 -20.94 12.59
N ARG A 308 2.00 -20.58 13.86
CA ARG A 308 2.04 -21.52 15.00
C ARG A 308 0.67 -22.12 15.37
N HIS A 309 -0.42 -21.60 14.81
CA HIS A 309 -1.78 -22.02 15.13
C HIS A 309 -2.21 -23.27 14.35
N ILE A 310 -3.21 -24.00 14.83
CA ILE A 310 -3.95 -25.02 14.05
C ILE A 310 -5.38 -24.50 13.89
N GLY A 311 -5.89 -24.57 12.66
CA GLY A 311 -7.21 -24.06 12.30
C GLY A 311 -7.29 -22.53 12.30
N LYS A 312 -8.20 -21.95 13.09
CA LYS A 312 -8.53 -20.51 13.04
C LYS A 312 -8.03 -19.75 14.28
N ILE A 313 -7.73 -18.46 14.08
CA ILE A 313 -7.52 -17.52 15.20
C ILE A 313 -8.78 -16.67 15.29
N VAL A 314 -9.31 -16.50 16.50
CA VAL A 314 -10.53 -15.75 16.77
C VAL A 314 -10.24 -14.66 17.79
N VAL A 315 -10.70 -13.44 17.51
CA VAL A 315 -10.68 -12.32 18.45
C VAL A 315 -12.04 -12.22 19.12
N SER A 316 -12.09 -12.26 20.46
CA SER A 316 -13.34 -12.11 21.24
C SER A 316 -13.58 -10.68 21.71
N PHE A 317 -14.86 -10.31 21.76
CA PHE A 317 -15.37 -9.02 22.25
C PHE A 317 -16.40 -9.25 23.38
N GLY A 318 -16.19 -10.28 24.21
CA GLY A 318 -17.17 -10.71 25.20
C GLY A 318 -17.33 -9.68 26.34
N ALA A 319 -18.51 -9.61 26.94
CA ALA A 319 -18.78 -8.71 28.07
C ALA A 319 -17.94 -9.01 29.33
N GLY A 320 -17.31 -10.20 29.40
CA GLY A 320 -16.37 -10.57 30.45
C GLY A 320 -14.89 -10.36 30.09
N ASP A 321 -14.58 -9.89 28.88
CA ASP A 321 -13.22 -9.55 28.48
C ASP A 321 -12.81 -8.21 29.14
N GLU A 322 -11.52 -8.08 29.47
CA GLU A 322 -10.98 -6.81 29.96
C GLU A 322 -11.23 -5.67 28.97
N SER A 323 -11.51 -4.48 29.48
CA SER A 323 -11.71 -3.29 28.65
C SER A 323 -10.43 -2.97 27.87
N VAL A 324 -10.57 -2.79 26.56
CA VAL A 324 -9.44 -2.34 25.72
C VAL A 324 -9.14 -0.87 25.95
N LEU A 325 -7.86 -0.52 25.93
CA LEU A 325 -7.46 0.88 25.79
C LEU A 325 -7.85 1.36 24.39
N VAL A 326 -8.90 2.18 24.33
CA VAL A 326 -9.31 2.86 23.11
C VAL A 326 -8.49 4.13 23.01
N GLU A 327 -7.57 4.14 22.05
CA GLU A 327 -6.87 5.37 21.67
C GLU A 327 -7.87 6.23 20.93
N ALA A 328 -8.32 7.32 21.57
CA ALA A 328 -9.06 8.35 20.88
C ALA A 328 -8.25 8.70 19.63
N GLY A 329 -8.76 8.32 18.46
CA GLY A 329 -8.12 8.68 17.21
C GLY A 329 -7.93 10.20 17.21
N PRO A 330 -6.84 10.71 16.63
CA PRO A 330 -6.64 12.14 16.47
C PRO A 330 -7.95 12.78 15.97
N ARG A 331 -8.64 13.52 16.85
CA ARG A 331 -9.87 14.21 16.45
C ARG A 331 -9.39 15.48 15.77
N PRO A 332 -9.71 15.68 14.48
CA PRO A 332 -9.32 16.90 13.81
C PRO A 332 -9.90 18.08 14.61
N PRO A 333 -9.12 19.12 14.93
CA PRO A 333 -9.68 20.27 15.61
C PRO A 333 -10.84 20.82 14.77
N GLY A 334 -12.01 20.96 15.38
CA GLY A 334 -13.08 21.76 14.78
C GLY A 334 -12.60 23.21 14.75
N PHE A 335 -12.80 23.89 13.63
CA PHE A 335 -12.41 25.29 13.50
C PHE A 335 -13.49 26.20 14.10
N ASP A 336 -13.05 27.21 14.86
CA ASP A 336 -13.94 28.21 15.48
C ASP A 336 -14.75 28.91 14.37
N PRO A 337 -16.10 28.74 14.35
CA PRO A 337 -16.93 29.37 13.34
C PRO A 337 -16.93 30.91 13.46
N HIS A 338 -16.48 31.48 14.59
CA HIS A 338 -16.36 32.92 14.79
C HIS A 338 -14.98 33.48 14.42
N GLY A 339 -14.01 32.61 14.12
CA GLY A 339 -12.66 32.97 13.74
C GLY A 339 -12.48 33.17 12.23
N THR A 340 -11.56 34.05 11.85
CA THR A 340 -11.11 34.23 10.46
C THR A 340 -9.89 33.36 10.16
N TYR A 341 -9.91 32.65 9.04
CA TYR A 341 -8.79 31.82 8.57
C TYR A 341 -8.19 32.40 7.29
N LEU A 342 -6.92 32.83 7.37
CA LEU A 342 -6.18 33.42 6.25
C LEU A 342 -5.49 32.32 5.45
N VAL A 343 -5.73 32.27 4.13
CA VAL A 343 -5.08 31.33 3.22
C VAL A 343 -4.34 32.10 2.13
N SER A 344 -3.01 32.17 2.25
CA SER A 344 -2.17 32.76 1.19
C SER A 344 -1.94 31.75 0.07
N GLY A 345 -2.06 32.20 -1.18
CA GLY A 345 -2.20 31.29 -2.32
C GLY A 345 -3.55 30.56 -2.34
N GLY A 346 -4.56 31.06 -1.62
CA GLY A 346 -5.84 30.36 -1.39
C GLY A 346 -6.79 30.30 -2.59
N LEU A 347 -6.45 30.93 -3.72
CA LEU A 347 -7.34 31.08 -4.88
C LEU A 347 -7.08 30.05 -5.99
N GLY A 348 -6.14 29.11 -5.81
CA GLY A 348 -5.86 28.07 -6.80
C GLY A 348 -5.16 26.85 -6.20
N GLY A 349 -5.13 25.77 -6.98
CA GLY A 349 -4.45 24.51 -6.63
C GLY A 349 -4.80 23.99 -5.23
N PHE A 350 -3.78 23.56 -4.48
CA PHE A 350 -3.96 23.03 -3.14
C PHE A 350 -4.41 24.07 -2.10
N GLY A 351 -4.13 25.37 -2.33
CA GLY A 351 -4.63 26.46 -1.49
C GLY A 351 -6.16 26.57 -1.54
N ALA A 352 -6.74 26.50 -2.74
CA ALA A 352 -8.20 26.46 -2.93
C ALA A 352 -8.83 25.20 -2.31
N ALA A 353 -8.16 24.04 -2.46
CA ALA A 353 -8.58 22.81 -1.79
C ALA A 353 -8.55 22.96 -0.25
N THR A 354 -7.58 23.70 0.28
CA THR A 354 -7.46 23.95 1.72
C THR A 354 -8.59 24.84 2.22
N ALA A 355 -8.98 25.88 1.48
CA ALA A 355 -10.11 26.74 1.84
C ALA A 355 -11.42 25.92 1.97
N ARG A 356 -11.66 24.97 1.06
CA ARG A 356 -12.81 24.06 1.12
C ARG A 356 -12.73 23.14 2.33
N TRP A 357 -11.55 22.58 2.61
CA TRP A 357 -11.32 21.74 3.77
C TRP A 357 -11.59 22.48 5.08
N LEU A 358 -11.08 23.72 5.23
CA LEU A 358 -11.36 24.57 6.39
C LEU A 358 -12.87 24.78 6.58
N ALA A 359 -13.60 25.13 5.51
CA ALA A 359 -15.04 25.35 5.56
C ALA A 359 -15.82 24.09 5.96
N ALA A 360 -15.46 22.93 5.38
CA ALA A 360 -16.03 21.63 5.72
C ALA A 360 -15.77 21.24 7.18
N ARG A 361 -14.72 21.77 7.79
CA ARG A 361 -14.31 21.54 9.18
C ARG A 361 -14.83 22.59 10.18
N GLY A 362 -15.68 23.50 9.74
CA GLY A 362 -16.40 24.44 10.61
C GLY A 362 -16.00 25.91 10.46
N ALA A 363 -14.92 26.22 9.72
CA ALA A 363 -14.56 27.62 9.47
C ALA A 363 -15.69 28.32 8.69
N ARG A 364 -16.07 29.52 9.12
CA ARG A 364 -17.12 30.32 8.44
C ARG A 364 -16.62 31.65 7.90
N HIS A 365 -15.41 32.07 8.26
CA HIS A 365 -14.81 33.31 7.77
C HIS A 365 -13.44 33.01 7.16
N LEU A 366 -13.29 33.27 5.85
CA LEU A 366 -12.08 32.97 5.09
C LEU A 366 -11.51 34.24 4.46
N ALA A 367 -10.22 34.49 4.67
CA ALA A 367 -9.46 35.55 4.02
C ALA A 367 -8.51 34.93 2.98
N LEU A 368 -8.91 34.94 1.71
CA LEU A 368 -8.12 34.34 0.63
C LEU A 368 -7.20 35.39 0.01
N VAL A 369 -5.89 35.19 0.13
CA VAL A 369 -4.88 36.14 -0.33
C VAL A 369 -4.18 35.61 -1.58
N GLY A 370 -4.10 36.43 -2.62
CA GLY A 370 -3.26 36.14 -3.78
C GLY A 370 -3.09 37.34 -4.69
N ARG A 371 -1.96 37.41 -5.41
CA ARG A 371 -1.58 38.60 -6.22
C ARG A 371 -2.63 39.03 -7.24
N ARG A 372 -3.35 38.07 -7.85
CA ARG A 372 -4.40 38.34 -8.85
C ARG A 372 -5.78 38.59 -8.22
N GLY A 373 -5.95 38.33 -6.92
CA GLY A 373 -7.26 38.39 -6.27
C GLY A 373 -8.33 37.61 -7.05
N SER A 374 -9.51 38.22 -7.17
CA SER A 374 -10.69 37.67 -7.84
C SER A 374 -10.50 37.37 -9.33
N ASP A 375 -9.45 37.91 -9.96
CA ASP A 375 -9.12 37.63 -11.37
C ASP A 375 -8.43 36.28 -11.56
N SER A 376 -8.25 35.50 -10.48
CA SER A 376 -7.74 34.13 -10.57
C SER A 376 -8.78 33.23 -11.26
N PRO A 377 -8.40 32.41 -12.27
CA PRO A 377 -9.35 31.61 -13.05
C PRO A 377 -10.28 30.72 -12.21
N GLU A 378 -9.77 30.13 -11.12
CA GLU A 378 -10.54 29.23 -10.26
C GLU A 378 -11.38 29.97 -9.19
N ALA A 379 -11.21 31.28 -9.02
CA ALA A 379 -11.81 32.04 -7.91
C ALA A 379 -13.33 32.01 -7.93
N ALA A 380 -13.97 32.23 -9.07
CA ALA A 380 -15.43 32.28 -9.16
C ALA A 380 -16.09 30.94 -8.77
N GLY A 381 -15.51 29.82 -9.18
CA GLY A 381 -15.98 28.50 -8.78
C GLY A 381 -15.74 28.22 -7.29
N LEU A 382 -14.56 28.56 -6.79
CA LEU A 382 -14.23 28.42 -5.37
C LEU A 382 -15.18 29.22 -4.46
N LEU A 383 -15.47 30.47 -4.80
CA LEU A 383 -16.32 31.34 -3.98
C LEU A 383 -17.77 30.85 -3.91
N ARG A 384 -18.31 30.30 -5.01
CA ARG A 384 -19.64 29.67 -5.00
C ARG A 384 -19.66 28.48 -4.05
N ASP A 385 -18.72 27.57 -4.20
CA ASP A 385 -18.70 26.33 -3.43
C ASP A 385 -18.47 26.58 -1.92
N LEU A 386 -17.73 27.63 -1.58
CA LEU A 386 -17.58 28.10 -0.19
C LEU A 386 -18.87 28.76 0.33
N GLY A 387 -19.57 29.51 -0.51
CA GLY A 387 -20.87 30.10 -0.19
C GLY A 387 -21.95 29.04 0.08
N ASP A 388 -21.99 27.97 -0.72
CA ASP A 388 -22.96 26.87 -0.59
C ASP A 388 -22.86 26.13 0.74
N VAL A 389 -21.66 26.10 1.34
CA VAL A 389 -21.43 25.53 2.69
C VAL A 389 -21.49 26.58 3.80
N GLY A 390 -21.91 27.80 3.48
CA GLY A 390 -22.14 28.89 4.43
C GLY A 390 -20.88 29.63 4.90
N ALA A 391 -19.77 29.56 4.16
CA ALA A 391 -18.55 30.29 4.50
C ALA A 391 -18.50 31.67 3.82
N ALA A 392 -18.45 32.73 4.64
CA ALA A 392 -18.21 34.09 4.18
C ALA A 392 -16.73 34.26 3.80
N THR A 393 -16.47 34.60 2.55
CA THR A 393 -15.12 34.66 1.99
C THR A 393 -14.78 36.06 1.51
N HIS A 394 -13.67 36.63 1.98
CA HIS A 394 -13.09 37.87 1.49
C HIS A 394 -11.85 37.56 0.66
N VAL A 395 -11.77 38.12 -0.56
CA VAL A 395 -10.62 37.95 -1.46
C VAL A 395 -9.75 39.19 -1.46
N TYR A 396 -8.47 39.01 -1.14
CA TYR A 396 -7.48 40.08 -1.08
C TYR A 396 -6.47 39.95 -2.22
N ALA A 397 -6.45 40.96 -3.09
CA ALA A 397 -5.42 41.12 -4.12
C ALA A 397 -4.15 41.68 -3.48
N ALA A 398 -3.29 40.82 -2.93
CA ALA A 398 -2.08 41.22 -2.23
C ALA A 398 -0.93 40.21 -2.39
N ASP A 399 0.30 40.70 -2.25
CA ASP A 399 1.50 39.87 -2.08
C ASP A 399 1.66 39.55 -0.58
N VAL A 400 1.81 38.27 -0.24
CA VAL A 400 1.98 37.82 1.14
C VAL A 400 3.28 38.33 1.78
N SER A 401 4.28 38.70 0.96
CA SER A 401 5.52 39.32 1.43
C SER A 401 5.38 40.82 1.74
N ASP A 402 4.23 41.44 1.46
CA ASP A 402 3.94 42.82 1.86
C ASP A 402 3.40 42.86 3.31
N ARG A 403 4.27 43.28 4.22
CA ARG A 403 3.94 43.43 5.65
C ARG A 403 2.79 44.40 5.90
N ALA A 404 2.72 45.50 5.17
CA ALA A 404 1.67 46.50 5.36
C ALA A 404 0.31 45.94 4.93
N ALA A 405 0.27 45.23 3.80
CA ALA A 405 -0.94 44.55 3.34
C ALA A 405 -1.41 43.49 4.34
N MET A 406 -0.53 42.60 4.81
CA MET A 406 -0.92 41.56 5.77
C MET A 406 -1.34 42.15 7.11
N SER A 407 -0.69 43.22 7.57
CA SER A 407 -1.10 43.93 8.79
C SER A 407 -2.50 44.52 8.68
N ARG A 408 -2.87 45.10 7.51
CA ARG A 408 -4.23 45.61 7.27
C ARG A 408 -5.28 44.50 7.36
N ILE A 409 -5.04 43.37 6.71
CA ILE A 409 -5.97 42.22 6.74
C ILE A 409 -6.19 41.72 8.17
N VAL A 410 -5.11 41.63 8.97
CA VAL A 410 -5.20 41.23 10.39
C VAL A 410 -6.01 42.25 11.21
N GLN A 411 -5.79 43.55 10.97
CA GLN A 411 -6.52 44.62 11.66
C GLN A 411 -8.00 44.67 11.27
N GLU A 412 -8.33 44.46 9.99
CA GLU A 412 -9.71 44.40 9.49
C GLU A 412 -10.49 43.27 10.16
N ALA A 413 -9.92 42.05 10.18
CA ALA A 413 -10.55 40.89 10.84
C ALA A 413 -10.82 41.16 12.33
N ARG A 414 -9.88 41.82 13.04
CA ARG A 414 -10.07 42.24 14.43
C ARG A 414 -11.19 43.29 14.57
N ALA A 415 -11.22 44.29 13.70
CA ALA A 415 -12.22 45.36 13.74
C ALA A 415 -13.64 44.85 13.47
N GLU A 416 -13.78 43.81 12.66
CA GLU A 416 -15.06 43.13 12.40
C GLU A 416 -15.53 42.21 13.54
N GLY A 417 -14.77 42.11 14.64
CA GLY A 417 -15.06 41.21 15.75
C GLY A 417 -14.85 39.73 15.42
N ARG A 418 -14.07 39.44 14.38
CA ARG A 418 -13.77 38.09 13.87
C ARG A 418 -12.26 37.90 13.78
N PRO A 419 -11.53 37.90 14.91
CA PRO A 419 -10.07 37.85 14.92
C PRO A 419 -9.54 36.62 14.18
N LEU A 420 -8.27 36.67 13.76
CA LEU A 420 -7.67 35.50 13.12
C LEU A 420 -7.57 34.35 14.12
N ARG A 421 -8.02 33.17 13.69
CA ARG A 421 -7.84 31.90 14.39
C ARG A 421 -6.97 30.92 13.62
N GLY A 422 -6.69 31.20 12.35
CA GLY A 422 -5.74 30.38 11.62
C GLY A 422 -5.08 31.05 10.43
N VAL A 423 -3.88 30.55 10.11
CA VAL A 423 -3.10 30.94 8.94
C VAL A 423 -2.67 29.70 8.19
N VAL A 424 -2.82 29.73 6.86
CA VAL A 424 -2.29 28.74 5.93
C VAL A 424 -1.40 29.44 4.91
N HIS A 425 -0.17 28.94 4.77
CA HIS A 425 0.79 29.41 3.79
C HIS A 425 0.97 28.44 2.64
N ALA A 426 0.21 28.67 1.56
CA ALA A 426 0.26 27.90 0.31
C ALA A 426 0.84 28.68 -0.87
N ALA A 427 1.25 29.94 -0.66
CA ALA A 427 1.84 30.76 -1.70
C ALA A 427 3.21 30.19 -2.14
N MET A 428 3.40 30.02 -3.44
CA MET A 428 4.64 29.49 -3.98
C MET A 428 4.88 29.95 -5.42
N HIS A 429 6.14 29.87 -5.82
CA HIS A 429 6.59 29.95 -7.20
C HIS A 429 7.58 28.81 -7.43
N LEU A 430 7.60 28.27 -8.64
CA LEU A 430 8.55 27.24 -9.06
C LEU A 430 9.26 27.73 -10.29
N ASP A 431 10.57 27.54 -10.28
CA ASP A 431 11.45 27.83 -11.38
C ASP A 431 12.62 26.85 -11.29
N ASP A 432 12.39 25.66 -11.84
CA ASP A 432 13.31 24.53 -11.72
C ASP A 432 14.43 24.68 -12.77
N GLY A 433 15.64 24.29 -12.41
CA GLY A 433 16.78 24.33 -13.29
C GLY A 433 18.07 23.82 -12.65
N PRO A 434 19.05 23.39 -13.46
CA PRO A 434 20.39 23.07 -12.98
C PRO A 434 20.96 24.23 -12.17
N ILE A 435 21.72 23.94 -11.11
CA ILE A 435 22.24 24.98 -10.22
C ILE A 435 23.11 26.03 -10.95
N GLY A 436 23.81 25.63 -12.02
CA GLY A 436 24.62 26.53 -12.85
C GLY A 436 23.79 27.52 -13.69
N ASP A 437 22.52 27.23 -13.95
CA ASP A 437 21.62 28.04 -14.78
C ASP A 437 20.71 28.95 -13.93
N LEU A 438 20.78 28.84 -12.61
CA LEU A 438 19.98 29.62 -11.68
C LEU A 438 20.65 30.98 -11.42
N THR A 439 20.08 32.04 -12.00
CA THR A 439 20.45 33.42 -11.69
C THR A 439 19.90 33.84 -10.34
N ASP A 440 20.51 34.85 -9.72
CA ASP A 440 20.05 35.41 -8.43
C ASP A 440 18.56 35.80 -8.45
N ASP A 441 18.08 36.37 -9.56
CA ASP A 441 16.68 36.74 -9.73
C ASP A 441 15.73 35.53 -9.73
N ARG A 442 16.11 34.44 -10.42
CA ARG A 442 15.33 33.19 -10.44
C ARG A 442 15.29 32.54 -9.07
N VAL A 443 16.44 32.51 -8.37
CA VAL A 443 16.53 32.03 -6.99
C VAL A 443 15.64 32.85 -6.07
N ALA A 444 15.76 34.19 -6.12
CA ALA A 444 14.98 35.10 -5.30
C ALA A 444 13.46 34.97 -5.57
N ALA A 445 13.05 34.77 -6.83
CA ALA A 445 11.66 34.58 -7.20
C ALA A 445 11.03 33.32 -6.58
N VAL A 446 11.81 32.24 -6.40
CA VAL A 446 11.37 31.00 -5.74
C VAL A 446 11.36 31.14 -4.22
N LEU A 447 12.41 31.74 -3.65
CA LEU A 447 12.55 31.88 -2.20
C LEU A 447 11.53 32.86 -1.61
N ARG A 448 11.34 34.03 -2.25
CA ARG A 448 10.56 35.15 -1.72
C ARG A 448 9.13 34.79 -1.28
N PRO A 449 8.26 34.17 -2.11
CA PRO A 449 6.88 33.92 -1.72
C PRO A 449 6.76 32.99 -0.51
N LYS A 450 7.68 32.02 -0.36
CA LYS A 450 7.72 31.09 0.76
C LYS A 450 8.38 31.69 2.00
N ILE A 451 9.62 32.14 1.88
CA ILE A 451 10.43 32.59 3.02
C ILE A 451 9.91 33.94 3.54
N ALA A 452 9.88 34.96 2.69
CA ALA A 452 9.48 36.30 3.12
C ALA A 452 7.99 36.34 3.49
N GLY A 453 7.14 35.62 2.74
CA GLY A 453 5.73 35.47 3.07
C GLY A 453 5.51 34.84 4.45
N ALA A 454 6.15 33.71 4.75
CA ALA A 454 6.01 33.07 6.04
C ALA A 454 6.58 33.91 7.21
N LEU A 455 7.68 34.63 6.98
CA LEU A 455 8.24 35.57 7.98
C LEU A 455 7.27 36.71 8.29
N VAL A 456 6.67 37.32 7.26
CA VAL A 456 5.66 38.38 7.45
C VAL A 456 4.47 37.84 8.22
N LEU A 457 3.95 36.66 7.85
CA LEU A 457 2.84 36.03 8.54
C LEU A 457 3.18 35.71 10.01
N ASP A 458 4.37 35.18 10.31
CA ASP A 458 4.82 34.91 11.68
C ASP A 458 4.83 36.19 12.54
N ASP A 459 5.34 37.28 11.97
CA ASP A 459 5.46 38.58 12.63
C ASP A 459 4.10 39.23 12.88
N VAL A 460 3.28 39.42 11.84
CA VAL A 460 1.98 40.12 11.98
C VAL A 460 0.96 39.34 12.79
N THR A 461 1.12 38.02 12.91
CA THR A 461 0.23 37.16 13.72
C THR A 461 0.84 36.71 15.04
N GLY A 462 1.99 37.26 15.43
CA GLY A 462 2.70 36.84 16.65
C GLY A 462 1.95 37.12 17.96
N GLN A 463 0.92 37.97 17.93
CA GLN A 463 0.06 38.33 19.06
C GLN A 463 -1.38 37.78 18.90
N GLU A 464 -1.68 37.10 17.80
CA GLU A 464 -3.00 36.48 17.61
C GLU A 464 -3.05 35.14 18.33
N ASP A 465 -4.21 34.85 18.94
CA ASP A 465 -4.49 33.57 19.57
C ASP A 465 -4.98 32.59 18.49
N LEU A 466 -4.02 32.03 17.74
CA LEU A 466 -4.29 31.11 16.64
C LEU A 466 -4.49 29.67 17.15
N ASP A 467 -5.40 28.95 16.51
CA ASP A 467 -5.53 27.50 16.61
C ASP A 467 -4.62 26.79 15.59
N LEU A 468 -4.34 27.46 14.47
CA LEU A 468 -3.71 26.88 13.29
C LEU A 468 -2.66 27.81 12.68
N PHE A 469 -1.46 27.30 12.42
CA PHE A 469 -0.46 27.95 11.58
C PHE A 469 0.20 26.92 10.68
N LEU A 470 -0.33 26.75 9.47
CA LEU A 470 0.01 25.66 8.56
C LEU A 470 0.93 26.17 7.45
N LEU A 471 2.08 25.53 7.26
CA LEU A 471 3.05 25.84 6.23
C LEU A 471 3.18 24.65 5.27
N TYR A 472 2.93 24.86 3.97
CA TYR A 472 3.15 23.79 3.00
C TYR A 472 4.63 23.71 2.57
N SER A 473 5.31 22.68 3.08
CA SER A 473 6.64 22.22 2.68
C SER A 473 6.49 21.13 1.59
N SER A 474 7.55 20.39 1.30
CA SER A 474 7.56 19.30 0.34
C SER A 474 8.44 18.15 0.79
N VAL A 475 8.11 16.92 0.39
CA VAL A 475 8.94 15.72 0.65
C VAL A 475 10.35 15.83 0.04
N THR A 476 10.55 16.74 -0.92
CA THR A 476 11.85 17.02 -1.54
C THR A 476 12.90 17.53 -0.55
N THR A 477 12.51 18.04 0.62
CA THR A 477 13.47 18.39 1.70
C THR A 477 14.16 17.17 2.30
N THR A 478 13.48 16.02 2.28
CA THR A 478 14.00 14.75 2.78
C THR A 478 14.74 13.98 1.68
N LEU A 479 14.12 13.86 0.51
CA LEU A 479 14.63 13.03 -0.60
C LEU A 479 15.65 13.76 -1.49
N GLY A 480 15.57 15.10 -1.54
CA GLY A 480 16.19 15.88 -2.61
C GLY A 480 15.41 15.76 -3.92
N HIS A 481 15.63 16.72 -4.82
CA HIS A 481 15.16 16.64 -6.20
C HIS A 481 16.12 17.44 -7.09
N VAL A 482 16.60 16.80 -8.15
CA VAL A 482 17.52 17.42 -9.11
C VAL A 482 16.82 18.61 -9.78
N GLY A 483 17.52 19.74 -9.89
CA GLY A 483 16.98 20.96 -10.48
C GLY A 483 16.05 21.78 -9.56
N GLN A 484 15.82 21.37 -8.32
CA GLN A 484 14.92 22.06 -7.39
C GLN A 484 15.63 22.70 -6.19
N THR A 485 16.91 23.08 -6.33
CA THR A 485 17.74 23.62 -5.23
C THR A 485 17.06 24.75 -4.47
N SER A 486 16.60 25.80 -5.17
CA SER A 486 15.92 26.96 -4.55
C SER A 486 14.61 26.56 -3.87
N TYR A 487 13.84 25.65 -4.47
CA TYR A 487 12.58 25.18 -3.90
C TYR A 487 12.80 24.36 -2.62
N VAL A 488 13.78 23.44 -2.63
CA VAL A 488 14.17 22.65 -1.46
C VAL A 488 14.64 23.57 -0.32
N ALA A 489 15.46 24.58 -0.63
CA ALA A 489 15.92 25.57 0.34
C ALA A 489 14.75 26.36 0.96
N ALA A 490 13.81 26.82 0.14
CA ALA A 490 12.62 27.53 0.62
C ALA A 490 11.76 26.67 1.56
N ASN A 491 11.58 25.39 1.24
CA ASN A 491 10.81 24.46 2.05
C ASN A 491 11.50 24.11 3.37
N GLN A 492 12.82 23.88 3.37
CA GLN A 492 13.58 23.68 4.61
C GLN A 492 13.48 24.89 5.55
N PHE A 493 13.44 26.11 5.01
CA PHE A 493 13.22 27.30 5.81
C PHE A 493 11.85 27.27 6.52
N LEU A 494 10.78 26.88 5.83
CA LEU A 494 9.44 26.76 6.42
C LEU A 494 9.42 25.74 7.57
N GLU A 495 10.12 24.62 7.42
CA GLU A 495 10.27 23.62 8.48
C GLU A 495 11.02 24.18 9.69
N ALA A 496 12.10 24.93 9.47
CA ALA A 496 12.83 25.60 10.54
C ALA A 496 11.96 26.66 11.25
N LEU A 497 11.16 27.42 10.50
CA LEU A 497 10.23 28.41 11.06
C LEU A 497 9.15 27.74 11.92
N ALA A 498 8.57 26.62 11.48
CA ALA A 498 7.59 25.88 12.28
C ALA A 498 8.17 25.44 13.63
N ARG A 499 9.37 24.84 13.62
CA ARG A 499 10.09 24.47 14.86
C ARG A 499 10.35 25.67 15.76
N ARG A 500 10.80 26.79 15.20
CA ARG A 500 11.05 28.04 15.95
C ARG A 500 9.77 28.61 16.57
N ARG A 501 8.64 28.57 15.86
CA ARG A 501 7.34 29.05 16.35
C ARG A 501 6.83 28.14 17.48
N ARG A 502 6.97 26.81 17.34
CA ARG A 502 6.66 25.84 18.40
C ARG A 502 7.51 26.02 19.65
N ALA A 503 8.81 26.30 19.50
CA ALA A 503 9.70 26.59 20.64
C ALA A 503 9.30 27.85 21.43
N ARG A 504 8.51 28.76 20.84
CA ARG A 504 7.91 29.93 21.50
C ARG A 504 6.53 29.65 22.11
N GLY A 505 6.06 28.40 22.09
CA GLY A 505 4.73 28.01 22.55
C GLY A 505 3.58 28.35 21.59
N LEU A 506 3.89 28.82 20.38
CA LEU A 506 2.89 29.17 19.37
C LEU A 506 2.58 27.97 18.47
N PRO A 507 1.35 27.84 17.93
CA PRO A 507 1.02 26.77 17.00
C PRO A 507 1.82 26.91 15.70
N ALA A 508 2.29 25.79 15.17
CA ALA A 508 2.82 25.68 13.81
C ALA A 508 2.91 24.20 13.38
N LEU A 509 2.63 23.96 12.10
CA LEU A 509 2.88 22.68 11.43
C LEU A 509 3.43 22.94 10.03
N ALA A 510 4.62 22.43 9.72
CA ALA A 510 5.10 22.35 8.34
C ALA A 510 4.80 20.96 7.76
N VAL A 511 4.05 20.93 6.66
CA VAL A 511 3.62 19.68 6.01
C VAL A 511 4.50 19.40 4.80
N CYS A 512 5.31 18.36 4.86
CA CYS A 512 6.14 17.90 3.73
C CYS A 512 5.27 17.09 2.76
N LEU A 513 4.59 17.78 1.84
CA LEU A 513 3.69 17.14 0.88
C LEU A 513 4.45 16.40 -0.22
N GLY A 514 4.02 15.16 -0.49
CA GLY A 514 4.38 14.38 -1.66
C GLY A 514 3.72 14.91 -2.95
N ALA A 515 3.82 14.14 -4.03
CA ALA A 515 3.18 14.51 -5.29
C ALA A 515 1.65 14.55 -5.10
N LEU A 516 1.01 15.67 -5.45
CA LEU A 516 -0.45 15.82 -5.35
C LEU A 516 -1.09 15.56 -6.70
N ALA A 517 -2.14 14.73 -6.75
CA ALA A 517 -2.93 14.53 -7.94
C ALA A 517 -3.61 15.84 -8.37
N GLN A 518 -3.68 16.09 -9.69
CA GLN A 518 -4.40 17.22 -10.30
C GLN A 518 -3.95 18.63 -9.88
N THR A 519 -2.85 18.75 -9.13
CA THR A 519 -2.25 20.04 -8.74
C THR A 519 -0.72 19.95 -8.78
N GLY A 520 -0.02 21.08 -8.69
CA GLY A 520 1.45 21.11 -8.58
C GLY A 520 2.18 20.50 -9.78
N VAL A 521 3.16 19.63 -9.52
CA VAL A 521 4.05 19.00 -10.52
C VAL A 521 3.30 18.00 -11.41
N VAL A 522 2.30 17.30 -10.88
CA VAL A 522 1.51 16.30 -11.63
C VAL A 522 0.61 16.96 -12.68
N ALA A 523 -0.02 18.09 -12.34
CA ALA A 523 -0.82 18.87 -13.28
C ALA A 523 -0.02 19.44 -14.46
N ARG A 524 1.33 19.41 -14.39
CA ARG A 524 2.25 19.81 -15.47
C ARG A 524 2.78 18.63 -16.28
N GLY A 525 2.17 17.44 -16.18
CA GLY A 525 2.48 16.28 -17.02
C GLY A 525 3.63 15.39 -16.53
N ALA A 526 4.08 15.56 -15.28
CA ALA A 526 5.17 14.76 -14.70
C ALA A 526 4.67 13.56 -13.85
N GLY A 527 3.35 13.30 -13.81
CA GLY A 527 2.75 12.21 -13.01
C GLY A 527 3.31 10.84 -13.37
N ASP A 528 3.27 10.48 -14.67
CA ASP A 528 3.72 9.17 -15.15
C ASP A 528 5.23 8.98 -14.93
N ARG A 529 6.02 10.06 -15.01
CA ARG A 529 7.47 10.02 -14.74
C ARG A 529 7.74 9.75 -13.27
N LEU A 530 7.08 10.47 -12.35
CA LEU A 530 7.26 10.27 -10.91
C LEU A 530 6.84 8.86 -10.47
N ALA A 531 5.73 8.34 -11.01
CA ALA A 531 5.28 6.98 -10.74
C ALA A 531 6.31 5.94 -11.19
N ALA A 532 6.96 6.16 -12.35
CA ALA A 532 8.05 5.31 -12.83
C ALA A 532 9.31 5.32 -11.93
N PHE A 533 9.45 6.28 -11.02
CA PHE A 533 10.53 6.34 -10.02
C PHE A 533 10.09 5.90 -8.62
N GLY A 534 8.85 5.41 -8.46
CA GLY A 534 8.31 4.98 -7.18
C GLY A 534 7.73 6.11 -6.31
N ILE A 535 7.40 7.26 -6.90
CA ILE A 535 6.67 8.35 -6.22
C ILE A 535 5.29 8.48 -6.85
N GLU A 536 4.27 8.00 -6.14
CA GLU A 536 2.89 8.09 -6.59
C GLU A 536 2.22 9.38 -6.10
N ALA A 537 1.22 9.83 -6.87
CA ALA A 537 0.41 10.97 -6.48
C ALA A 537 -0.59 10.59 -5.38
N ILE A 538 -0.73 11.45 -4.37
CA ILE A 538 -1.81 11.38 -3.39
C ILE A 538 -2.96 12.31 -3.79
N SER A 539 -4.19 11.92 -3.50
CA SER A 539 -5.35 12.78 -3.63
C SER A 539 -5.35 13.88 -2.56
N PRO A 540 -6.02 15.02 -2.81
CA PRO A 540 -6.21 16.05 -1.79
C PRO A 540 -6.89 15.51 -0.52
N ARG A 541 -7.81 14.54 -0.66
CA ARG A 541 -8.50 13.91 0.47
C ARG A 541 -7.53 13.14 1.37
N GLU A 542 -6.65 12.33 0.80
CA GLU A 542 -5.58 11.64 1.55
C GLU A 542 -4.64 12.64 2.20
N GLY A 543 -4.25 13.71 1.48
CA GLY A 543 -3.42 14.79 2.01
C GLY A 543 -4.04 15.45 3.25
N PHE A 544 -5.33 15.83 3.19
CA PHE A 544 -6.01 16.44 4.34
C PHE A 544 -6.23 15.46 5.50
N ALA A 545 -6.55 14.20 5.24
CA ALA A 545 -6.65 13.19 6.30
C ALA A 545 -5.31 13.07 7.06
N ALA A 546 -4.19 13.06 6.34
CA ALA A 546 -2.88 13.03 6.97
C ALA A 546 -2.55 14.33 7.72
N ILE A 547 -2.90 15.50 7.17
CA ILE A 547 -2.73 16.80 7.87
C ILE A 547 -3.50 16.81 9.19
N GLU A 548 -4.71 16.26 9.22
CA GLU A 548 -5.50 16.17 10.45
C GLU A 548 -4.84 15.28 11.50
N ASP A 549 -4.29 14.13 11.10
CA ASP A 549 -3.51 13.26 11.97
C ASP A 549 -2.26 13.97 12.51
N MET A 550 -1.58 14.78 11.66
CA MET A 550 -0.41 15.58 12.06
C MET A 550 -0.76 16.67 13.07
N LEU A 551 -1.87 17.40 12.84
CA LEU A 551 -2.35 18.44 13.76
C LEU A 551 -2.66 17.87 15.13
N ALA A 552 -3.39 16.75 15.17
CA ALA A 552 -3.82 16.15 16.42
C ALA A 552 -2.70 15.37 17.15
N SER A 553 -1.67 14.90 16.44
CA SER A 553 -0.44 14.38 17.07
C SER A 553 0.48 15.48 17.63
N GLY A 554 0.19 16.75 17.32
CA GLY A 554 0.98 17.89 17.78
C GLY A 554 2.34 18.02 17.11
N ALA A 555 2.50 17.42 15.92
CA ALA A 555 3.72 17.47 15.13
C ALA A 555 4.08 18.91 14.74
N ASP A 556 5.38 19.22 14.72
CA ASP A 556 5.91 20.50 14.24
C ASP A 556 6.27 20.42 12.75
N VAL A 557 6.84 19.29 12.31
CA VAL A 557 7.16 18.97 10.92
C VAL A 557 6.83 17.50 10.64
N ALA A 558 5.98 17.25 9.65
CA ALA A 558 5.60 15.90 9.24
C ALA A 558 5.28 15.83 7.75
N GLY A 559 5.47 14.66 7.14
CA GLY A 559 5.28 14.46 5.71
C GLY A 559 4.25 13.40 5.37
N VAL A 560 3.66 13.51 4.18
CA VAL A 560 2.73 12.52 3.62
C VAL A 560 3.04 12.32 2.14
N GLY A 561 3.12 11.07 1.69
CA GLY A 561 3.32 10.71 0.29
C GLY A 561 3.17 9.20 0.09
N ARG A 562 2.94 8.79 -1.16
CA ARG A 562 2.95 7.38 -1.57
C ARG A 562 4.31 7.08 -2.23
N CYS A 563 5.07 6.18 -1.61
CA CYS A 563 6.43 5.87 -2.03
C CYS A 563 6.65 4.36 -2.09
N ASP A 564 7.11 3.86 -3.24
CA ASP A 564 7.74 2.55 -3.37
C ASP A 564 9.21 2.68 -2.95
N TRP A 565 9.48 2.39 -1.68
CA TRP A 565 10.82 2.50 -1.11
C TRP A 565 11.83 1.53 -1.72
N SER A 566 11.39 0.37 -2.24
CA SER A 566 12.26 -0.58 -2.93
C SER A 566 12.75 0.02 -4.24
N ARG A 567 11.83 0.56 -5.04
CA ARG A 567 12.15 1.21 -6.32
C ARG A 567 12.97 2.49 -6.12
N LEU A 568 12.58 3.33 -5.15
CA LEU A 568 13.31 4.54 -4.80
C LEU A 568 14.74 4.26 -4.36
N ARG A 569 14.98 3.19 -3.61
CA ARG A 569 16.34 2.79 -3.20
C ARG A 569 17.23 2.45 -4.40
N GLN A 570 16.69 1.84 -5.44
CA GLN A 570 17.44 1.50 -6.66
C GLN A 570 17.87 2.76 -7.43
N VAL A 571 16.99 3.78 -7.50
CA VAL A 571 17.23 5.00 -8.29
C VAL A 571 17.92 6.11 -7.50
N LEU A 572 17.85 6.10 -6.17
CA LEU A 572 18.47 7.08 -5.29
C LEU A 572 19.32 6.37 -4.22
N PRO A 573 20.57 5.98 -4.53
CA PRO A 573 21.49 5.36 -3.56
C PRO A 573 21.72 6.21 -2.30
N ALA A 574 21.52 7.53 -2.38
CA ALA A 574 21.58 8.46 -1.25
C ALA A 574 20.53 8.18 -0.15
N LEU A 575 19.52 7.35 -0.45
CA LEU A 575 18.54 6.87 0.53
C LEU A 575 19.08 5.75 1.41
N ASP A 576 20.22 5.13 1.09
CA ASP A 576 20.88 4.12 1.93
C ASP A 576 21.66 4.79 3.08
N ARG A 577 20.91 5.52 3.92
CA ARG A 577 21.43 6.24 5.09
C ARG A 577 20.69 5.79 6.35
N PRO A 578 21.35 5.80 7.52
CA PRO A 578 20.73 5.36 8.79
C PRO A 578 19.37 6.03 9.08
N ARG A 579 19.23 7.32 8.73
CA ARG A 579 17.98 8.09 8.91
C ARG A 579 16.77 7.52 8.15
N MET A 580 16.99 6.82 7.04
CA MET A 580 15.94 6.25 6.20
C MET A 580 15.64 4.79 6.55
N SER A 581 16.48 4.14 7.36
CA SER A 581 16.33 2.72 7.73
C SER A 581 14.94 2.32 8.26
N PRO A 582 14.16 3.17 8.98
CA PRO A 582 12.85 2.76 9.46
C PRO A 582 11.78 2.63 8.37
N VAL A 583 11.95 3.30 7.22
CA VAL A 583 10.99 3.26 6.10
C VAL A 583 11.48 2.40 4.94
N MET A 584 12.77 2.02 4.95
CA MET A 584 13.29 1.08 3.97
C MET A 584 12.69 -0.31 4.22
N PRO A 585 12.35 -1.05 3.15
CA PRO A 585 11.95 -2.43 3.30
C PRO A 585 13.06 -3.15 4.06
N ALA A 586 12.69 -3.96 5.05
CA ALA A 586 13.65 -4.92 5.59
C ALA A 586 14.21 -5.67 4.40
N SER A 587 15.54 -5.75 4.29
CA SER A 587 16.16 -6.68 3.39
C SER A 587 15.75 -8.09 3.84
N THR A 588 14.56 -8.53 3.44
CA THR A 588 14.46 -9.90 2.96
C THR A 588 15.56 -9.95 1.94
N ARG A 589 16.63 -10.68 2.25
CA ARG A 589 17.47 -11.30 1.25
C ARG A 589 16.52 -12.10 0.35
N GLN A 590 15.81 -11.42 -0.54
CA GLN A 590 15.72 -11.87 -1.91
C GLN A 590 17.17 -12.10 -2.29
N GLU A 591 17.42 -13.28 -2.84
CA GLU A 591 18.55 -13.47 -3.72
C GLU A 591 18.34 -12.49 -4.89
N ASP A 592 18.58 -11.20 -4.64
CA ASP A 592 18.95 -10.27 -5.70
C ASP A 592 20.17 -10.91 -6.34
N VAL A 593 20.12 -11.04 -7.66
CA VAL A 593 21.24 -11.55 -8.46
C VAL A 593 22.46 -10.72 -8.07
N THR A 594 23.29 -11.32 -7.24
CA THR A 594 24.49 -10.68 -6.72
C THR A 594 25.37 -10.27 -7.90
N PRO A 595 26.20 -9.22 -7.80
CA PRO A 595 27.19 -8.92 -8.85
C PRO A 595 28.00 -10.17 -9.24
N GLU A 596 28.22 -11.09 -8.29
CA GLU A 596 28.84 -12.40 -8.48
C GLU A 596 27.97 -13.45 -9.20
N GLN A 597 26.64 -13.31 -9.22
CA GLN A 597 25.73 -14.11 -10.05
C GLN A 597 25.59 -13.53 -11.46
N ILE A 598 25.50 -12.20 -11.60
CA ILE A 598 25.54 -11.53 -12.92
C ILE A 598 26.87 -11.86 -13.61
N ALA A 599 27.98 -11.77 -12.89
CA ALA A 599 29.29 -12.16 -13.41
C ALA A 599 29.33 -13.63 -13.86
N ARG A 600 28.75 -14.57 -13.09
CA ARG A 600 28.66 -15.99 -13.46
C ARG A 600 27.76 -16.26 -14.67
N GLU A 601 26.66 -15.53 -14.82
CA GLU A 601 25.78 -15.62 -15.99
C GLU A 601 26.47 -15.06 -17.24
N LEU A 602 27.18 -13.93 -17.10
CA LEU A 602 27.96 -13.33 -18.20
C LEU A 602 29.19 -14.16 -18.58
N GLU A 603 29.81 -14.88 -17.63
CA GLU A 603 30.87 -15.87 -17.91
C GLU A 603 30.38 -17.08 -18.71
N ALA A 604 29.09 -17.41 -18.61
CA ALA A 604 28.48 -18.54 -19.31
C ALA A 604 27.97 -18.17 -20.72
N MET A 605 27.98 -16.89 -21.09
CA MET A 605 27.53 -16.36 -22.37
C MET A 605 28.71 -16.17 -23.34
N ASP A 606 28.45 -16.28 -24.64
CA ASP A 606 29.43 -15.90 -25.65
C ASP A 606 29.56 -14.36 -25.78
N ALA A 607 30.61 -13.89 -26.46
CA ALA A 607 30.86 -12.46 -26.58
C ALA A 607 29.75 -11.68 -27.31
N GLY A 608 29.00 -12.33 -28.21
CA GLY A 608 27.88 -11.72 -28.91
C GLY A 608 26.63 -11.63 -28.01
N GLU A 609 26.40 -12.65 -27.19
CA GLU A 609 25.33 -12.71 -26.20
C GLU A 609 25.54 -11.70 -25.06
N VAL A 610 26.77 -11.57 -24.54
CA VAL A 610 27.11 -10.55 -23.55
C VAL A 610 26.94 -9.15 -24.12
N LEU A 611 27.36 -8.91 -25.36
CA LEU A 611 27.20 -7.59 -26.00
C LEU A 611 25.72 -7.26 -26.22
N ALA A 612 24.91 -8.22 -26.65
CA ALA A 612 23.46 -8.05 -26.80
C ALA A 612 22.80 -7.74 -25.44
N TYR A 613 23.17 -8.47 -24.40
CA TYR A 613 22.71 -8.23 -23.03
C TYR A 613 23.08 -6.80 -22.56
N LEU A 614 24.33 -6.39 -22.69
CA LEU A 614 24.81 -5.06 -22.27
C LEU A 614 24.13 -3.94 -23.07
N THR A 615 23.93 -4.15 -24.37
CA THR A 615 23.26 -3.20 -25.26
C THR A 615 21.79 -2.99 -24.86
N GLU A 616 21.15 -3.99 -24.28
CA GLU A 616 19.77 -3.87 -23.76
C GLU A 616 19.71 -3.24 -22.35
N HIS A 617 20.71 -3.53 -21.50
CA HIS A 617 20.68 -3.17 -20.07
C HIS A 617 21.30 -1.80 -19.76
N ILE A 618 22.35 -1.39 -20.47
CA ILE A 618 23.00 -0.10 -20.26
C ILE A 618 22.07 1.09 -20.59
N PRO A 619 21.25 1.10 -21.65
CA PRO A 619 20.26 2.15 -21.86
C PRO A 619 19.27 2.28 -20.69
N ARG A 620 18.88 1.17 -20.05
CA ARG A 620 17.98 1.21 -18.87
C ARG A 620 18.67 1.82 -17.64
N LEU A 621 19.94 1.51 -17.43
CA LEU A 621 20.76 2.14 -16.38
C LEU A 621 20.93 3.64 -16.65
N LEU A 622 21.28 4.03 -17.88
CA LEU A 622 21.43 5.43 -18.26
C LEU A 622 20.11 6.20 -18.17
N ALA A 623 19.00 5.59 -18.56
CA ALA A 623 17.65 6.15 -18.42
C ALA A 623 17.31 6.50 -16.97
N SER A 624 17.72 5.65 -16.03
CA SER A 624 17.52 5.89 -14.60
C SER A 624 18.35 7.08 -14.09
N ILE A 625 19.57 7.28 -14.62
CA ILE A 625 20.47 8.35 -14.19
C ILE A 625 20.10 9.67 -14.86
N LEU A 626 19.83 9.64 -16.16
CA LEU A 626 19.42 10.78 -16.98
C LEU A 626 17.94 11.15 -16.80
N GLN A 627 17.19 10.39 -15.98
CA GLN A 627 15.80 10.63 -15.64
C GLN A 627 14.88 10.76 -16.87
N MET A 628 15.09 9.89 -17.86
CA MET A 628 14.35 9.85 -19.13
C MET A 628 13.97 8.43 -19.54
N PRO A 629 12.98 8.20 -20.42
CA PRO A 629 12.61 6.86 -20.86
C PRO A 629 13.74 6.14 -21.61
N ALA A 630 13.96 4.85 -21.33
CA ALA A 630 15.02 4.05 -21.97
C ALA A 630 14.91 4.00 -23.50
N GLY A 631 13.68 3.99 -24.05
CA GLY A 631 13.47 4.03 -25.50
C GLY A 631 13.84 5.36 -26.18
N GLN A 632 14.17 6.41 -25.41
CA GLN A 632 14.67 7.68 -25.94
C GLN A 632 16.20 7.76 -25.97
N ILE A 633 16.88 6.74 -25.45
CA ILE A 633 18.34 6.65 -25.44
C ILE A 633 18.80 5.86 -26.66
N ALA A 634 19.14 6.59 -27.73
CA ALA A 634 19.76 6.04 -28.93
C ALA A 634 21.18 5.54 -28.66
N HIS A 635 21.52 4.38 -29.25
CA HIS A 635 22.76 3.66 -28.99
C HIS A 635 24.01 4.38 -29.52
N ASP A 636 23.86 5.13 -30.60
CA ASP A 636 24.90 5.82 -31.37
C ASP A 636 25.03 7.32 -31.02
N ARG A 637 24.19 7.82 -30.12
CA ARG A 637 24.22 9.22 -29.69
C ARG A 637 25.13 9.40 -28.48
N LYS A 638 25.84 10.53 -28.45
CA LYS A 638 26.75 10.87 -27.36
C LYS A 638 25.96 11.15 -26.08
N LEU A 639 26.49 10.68 -24.95
CA LEU A 639 25.92 10.88 -23.62
C LEU A 639 25.89 12.36 -23.23
N GLU A 640 26.85 13.16 -23.69
CA GLU A 640 26.87 14.63 -23.52
C GLU A 640 25.65 15.31 -24.16
N ASP A 641 25.15 14.79 -25.29
CA ASP A 641 23.98 15.33 -25.99
C ASP A 641 22.66 15.06 -25.24
N TYR A 642 22.69 14.20 -24.21
CA TYR A 642 21.61 13.99 -23.26
C TYR A 642 21.76 14.83 -21.99
N GLY A 643 22.75 15.73 -21.93
CA GLY A 643 23.00 16.59 -20.78
C GLY A 643 23.75 15.89 -19.64
N MET A 644 24.48 14.80 -19.93
CA MET A 644 25.29 14.11 -18.93
C MET A 644 26.45 15.00 -18.47
N ASP A 645 26.46 15.37 -17.18
CA ASP A 645 27.55 16.13 -16.55
C ASP A 645 28.55 15.23 -15.81
N SER A 646 29.61 15.82 -15.23
CA SER A 646 30.65 15.06 -14.50
C SER A 646 30.13 14.34 -13.24
N LEU A 647 29.02 14.79 -12.65
CA LEU A 647 28.41 14.14 -11.49
C LEU A 647 27.55 12.94 -11.92
N MET A 648 26.78 13.08 -12.99
CA MET A 648 26.03 11.98 -13.61
C MET A 648 26.99 10.91 -14.14
N GLY A 649 28.11 11.31 -14.75
CA GLY A 649 29.16 10.38 -15.16
C GLY A 649 29.75 9.58 -13.99
N ALA A 650 29.94 10.23 -12.83
CA ALA A 650 30.37 9.53 -11.61
C ALA A 650 29.29 8.55 -11.08
N GLN A 651 27.99 8.86 -11.24
CA GLN A 651 26.89 7.97 -10.89
C GLN A 651 26.80 6.77 -11.83
N VAL A 652 27.05 6.96 -13.13
CA VAL A 652 27.15 5.86 -14.11
C VAL A 652 28.25 4.91 -13.70
N LEU A 653 29.46 5.44 -13.43
CA LEU A 653 30.60 4.65 -12.98
C LEU A 653 30.33 3.90 -11.68
N ALA A 654 29.73 4.55 -10.68
CA ALA A 654 29.36 3.92 -9.42
C ALA A 654 28.32 2.80 -9.62
N SER A 655 27.37 3.00 -10.53
CA SER A 655 26.33 2.02 -10.84
C SER A 655 26.89 0.82 -11.61
N LEU A 656 27.79 1.04 -12.56
CA LEU A 656 28.49 -0.02 -13.29
C LEU A 656 29.40 -0.84 -12.35
N ARG A 657 30.11 -0.17 -11.43
CA ARG A 657 30.90 -0.84 -10.39
C ARG A 657 30.02 -1.68 -9.47
N HIS A 658 28.87 -1.14 -9.07
CA HIS A 658 27.93 -1.85 -8.21
C HIS A 658 27.31 -3.07 -8.91
N GLN A 659 26.92 -2.93 -10.18
CA GLN A 659 26.16 -3.95 -10.90
C GLN A 659 27.04 -5.04 -11.52
N TYR A 660 28.24 -4.68 -12.01
CA TYR A 660 29.12 -5.58 -12.75
C TYR A 660 30.47 -5.83 -12.07
N GLY A 661 30.75 -5.19 -10.92
CA GLY A 661 32.01 -5.38 -10.19
C GLY A 661 33.25 -4.78 -10.87
N ILE A 662 33.08 -3.97 -11.91
CA ILE A 662 34.18 -3.40 -12.71
C ILE A 662 34.47 -1.94 -12.33
N ASP A 663 35.75 -1.58 -12.28
CA ASP A 663 36.18 -0.18 -12.18
C ASP A 663 36.57 0.33 -13.57
N ILE A 664 35.92 1.41 -14.03
CA ILE A 664 36.25 2.10 -15.28
C ILE A 664 36.80 3.50 -14.93
N PRO A 665 38.06 3.83 -15.30
CA PRO A 665 38.59 5.17 -15.16
C PRO A 665 37.72 6.20 -15.90
N PRO A 666 37.37 7.35 -15.28
CA PRO A 666 36.52 8.36 -15.92
C PRO A 666 37.03 8.86 -17.29
N MET A 667 38.35 8.89 -17.46
CA MET A 667 39.00 9.30 -18.72
C MET A 667 38.77 8.32 -19.88
N GLU A 668 38.40 7.06 -19.63
CA GLU A 668 38.15 6.07 -20.67
C GLU A 668 36.76 6.24 -21.31
N ILE A 669 35.75 6.61 -20.51
CA ILE A 669 34.42 6.97 -21.05
C ILE A 669 34.56 8.15 -22.02
N LEU A 670 35.35 9.17 -21.65
CA LEU A 670 35.61 10.35 -22.48
C LEU A 670 36.39 10.03 -23.77
N ARG A 671 37.25 9.01 -23.75
CA ARG A 671 38.09 8.62 -24.90
C ARG A 671 37.39 7.67 -25.87
N SER A 672 36.39 6.93 -25.39
CA SER A 672 35.71 5.88 -26.15
C SER A 672 34.72 6.38 -27.21
N GLY A 673 34.49 7.68 -27.34
CA GLY A 673 33.48 8.25 -28.25
C GLY A 673 32.22 8.72 -27.52
N GLY A 674 32.02 8.22 -26.29
CA GLY A 674 31.02 8.72 -25.35
C GLY A 674 29.59 8.33 -25.70
N THR A 675 29.38 7.30 -26.53
CA THR A 675 28.04 6.76 -26.84
C THR A 675 27.68 5.59 -25.93
N VAL A 676 26.42 5.13 -26.00
CA VAL A 676 25.95 3.96 -25.24
C VAL A 676 26.61 2.67 -25.74
N ALA A 677 26.81 2.55 -27.06
CA ALA A 677 27.51 1.42 -27.66
C ALA A 677 28.98 1.36 -27.19
N ASP A 678 29.64 2.52 -27.09
CA ASP A 678 31.02 2.61 -26.59
C ASP A 678 31.11 2.18 -25.12
N LEU A 679 30.15 2.61 -24.30
CA LEU A 679 30.06 2.21 -22.90
C LEU A 679 29.81 0.70 -22.76
N ALA A 680 28.96 0.11 -23.61
CA ALA A 680 28.74 -1.33 -23.64
C ALA A 680 30.00 -2.12 -24.06
N GLY A 681 30.75 -1.60 -25.03
CA GLY A 681 32.04 -2.14 -25.42
C GLY A 681 33.07 -2.11 -24.27
N LEU A 682 33.18 -0.99 -23.55
CA LEU A 682 34.09 -0.86 -22.41
C LEU A 682 33.75 -1.84 -21.28
N VAL A 683 32.46 -2.02 -20.98
CA VAL A 683 31.99 -2.98 -19.98
C VAL A 683 32.33 -4.41 -20.43
N LEU A 684 32.09 -4.74 -21.70
CA LEU A 684 32.45 -6.05 -22.28
C LEU A 684 33.95 -6.34 -22.20
N GLU A 685 34.81 -5.36 -22.51
CA GLU A 685 36.27 -5.52 -22.43
C GLU A 685 36.74 -5.81 -21.01
N ARG A 686 36.12 -5.17 -20.01
CA ARG A 686 36.47 -5.34 -18.59
C ARG A 686 35.94 -6.62 -17.97
N LEU A 687 34.89 -7.21 -18.54
CA LEU A 687 34.32 -8.47 -18.11
C LEU A 687 35.09 -9.69 -18.68
N ARG A 688 35.94 -9.50 -19.69
CA ARG A 688 36.80 -10.60 -20.20
C ARG A 688 37.96 -10.88 -19.24
N PRO A 689 38.26 -12.15 -18.91
CA PRO A 689 39.47 -12.48 -18.16
C PRO A 689 40.71 -12.00 -18.94
N GLN A 690 41.56 -11.17 -18.33
CA GLN A 690 42.87 -10.85 -18.90
C GLN A 690 43.72 -12.13 -18.92
N ALA A 691 43.81 -12.77 -20.08
CA ALA A 691 44.77 -13.85 -20.31
C ALA A 691 46.20 -13.27 -20.31
N VAL A 692 46.94 -13.58 -19.25
CA VAL A 692 48.41 -13.63 -19.09
C VAL A 692 49.23 -13.03 -20.24
N GLN A 693 49.76 -11.82 -20.04
CA GLN A 693 50.99 -11.39 -20.68
C GLN A 693 52.16 -11.81 -19.79
N ASP A 694 52.69 -13.01 -20.04
CA ASP A 694 53.98 -13.43 -19.50
C ASP A 694 54.71 -14.24 -20.58
N THR A 695 55.32 -13.52 -21.53
CA THR A 695 56.42 -14.02 -22.37
C THR A 695 57.39 -12.88 -22.63
N ALA A 696 58.34 -12.68 -21.73
CA ALA A 696 59.63 -12.10 -22.09
C ALA A 696 60.48 -13.21 -22.74
N PRO A 697 61.00 -13.04 -23.96
CA PRO A 697 62.03 -13.92 -24.50
C PRO A 697 63.39 -13.50 -23.93
N GLY A 698 64.19 -14.49 -23.51
CA GLY A 698 65.53 -14.24 -23.00
C GLY A 698 66.47 -13.61 -24.03
N GLN A 699 67.22 -12.61 -23.58
CA GLN A 699 68.69 -12.63 -23.52
C GLN A 699 69.16 -11.69 -22.40
#